data_AF-A0A535CDL3-F1
#
_entry.id   AF-A0A535CDL3-F1
#
_cell.length_a   1.000
_cell.length_b   1.000
_cell.length_c   1.000
_cell.angle_alpha   90.00
_cell.angle_beta   90.00
_cell.angle_gamma   90.00
#
_symmetry.space_group_name_H-M   'P 1'
#
loop_
_entity.id
_entity.type
_entity.pdbx_description
1 polymer ?
#
loop_
_entity_poly.entity_id
_entity_poly.type
_entity_poly.pdbx_seq_one_letter_code
_entity_poly.pdbx_strand_id
1 'polypeptide(L)'
;MRRITGRFLDWIIVASGGLILLGAVLVSRAANEGRLENDLISPWHVPLYVGVFLAAYALLASADRSRGALWRSELPDGYAIASLGLVLFLLGVIADIVWGSIWGTGASVVSLFTPTHLVAVAGIALVLLGPVRAPLRHGGLHVVDRLPAVLALGLVLGIAGWLTQYANPVTQVLARERTSADILRDKGELWTMAPDGTHQTRLTQAPKKIAGTPAFSPDGTLTAASAWSYVSGGDPTRPAGVTSTIDVTDASGRVLHSIIASGWLTTPVWSPDGLTLALTINHLRPTEATAEPGAPTPPMTAPRPNEPPAPAGVAAAEGTWEWDIAVVPSDGSARPRILETMNSTDIATAWSPDGKSLVGHSDRSGNFEIYRIDPASGNYQALTNDPAADTWPAWSPDGRTVAFSSDRGGRSQVWLMNADGGSPHQLTTGDGDNWLPAWSADGRQISFLSNRDGNLEIYRVAANGGDETNLTQTPERDEWLTAQAWSPDGSKIIYTSTLRNAGENPLSLPLGATGIIVQSLLLVGILLVARRVDRLPVGAITIVIVISTAVLAAVSGEYQFIVSAALAGVTADLLAWWLRRTRPDLELRALAFAVPALLMAGYFGALALTGGLGWGLEVVISAVALAGAAGLLTSYLAFGGAGEPAKT
;
A
#
# COMPACT_ATOMS: atom_id res chain seq x y z
N MET A 1 -50.53 -14.97 11.03
CA MET A 1 -49.48 -13.94 10.87
C MET A 1 -49.91 -13.03 9.73
N ARG A 2 -49.82 -11.69 9.90
CA ARG A 2 -50.09 -10.76 8.79
C ARG A 2 -49.04 -10.96 7.71
N ARG A 3 -49.49 -11.11 6.47
CA ARG A 3 -48.62 -11.34 5.32
C ARG A 3 -47.79 -10.08 5.04
N ILE A 4 -46.49 -10.23 4.79
CA ILE A 4 -45.62 -9.12 4.41
C ILE A 4 -46.12 -8.54 3.09
N THR A 5 -46.51 -7.27 3.07
CA THR A 5 -46.85 -6.57 1.83
C THR A 5 -45.58 -6.32 1.06
N GLY A 6 -45.63 -6.33 -0.27
CA GLY A 6 -44.36 -6.27 -1.00
C GLY A 6 -43.64 -4.91 -0.98
N ARG A 7 -44.30 -3.80 -0.64
CA ARG A 7 -43.58 -2.55 -0.29
C ARG A 7 -42.71 -2.73 0.95
N PHE A 8 -43.21 -3.44 1.96
CA PHE A 8 -42.46 -3.74 3.18
C PHE A 8 -41.36 -4.77 2.91
N LEU A 9 -41.63 -5.75 2.02
CA LEU A 9 -40.62 -6.71 1.55
C LEU A 9 -39.42 -6.01 0.91
N ASP A 10 -39.65 -5.03 0.02
CA ASP A 10 -38.57 -4.32 -0.68
C ASP A 10 -37.58 -3.68 0.31
N TRP A 11 -38.10 -3.05 1.38
CA TRP A 11 -37.27 -2.46 2.43
C TRP A 11 -36.55 -3.48 3.31
N ILE A 12 -37.19 -4.61 3.63
CA ILE A 12 -36.52 -5.69 4.38
C ILE A 12 -35.35 -6.26 3.55
N ILE A 13 -35.54 -6.43 2.24
CA ILE A 13 -34.49 -6.95 1.35
C ILE A 13 -33.31 -5.96 1.26
N VAL A 14 -33.59 -4.66 1.18
CA VAL A 14 -32.55 -3.62 1.22
C VAL A 14 -31.80 -3.63 2.57
N ALA A 15 -32.52 -3.68 3.69
CA ALA A 15 -31.90 -3.73 5.03
C ALA A 15 -31.05 -5.00 5.20
N SER A 16 -31.53 -6.14 4.69
CA SER A 16 -30.81 -7.40 4.66
C SER A 16 -29.52 -7.30 3.85
N GLY A 17 -29.56 -6.68 2.67
CA GLY A 17 -28.37 -6.43 1.85
C GLY A 17 -27.35 -5.52 2.54
N GLY A 18 -27.81 -4.51 3.29
CA GLY A 18 -26.94 -3.67 4.12
C GLY A 18 -26.20 -4.45 5.21
N LEU A 19 -26.88 -5.38 5.88
CA LEU A 19 -26.28 -6.26 6.89
C LEU A 19 -25.27 -7.26 6.28
N ILE A 20 -25.61 -7.83 5.13
CA ILE A 20 -24.70 -8.71 4.35
C ILE A 20 -23.41 -7.97 4.05
N LEU A 21 -23.52 -6.76 3.50
CA LEU A 21 -22.38 -5.94 3.12
C LEU A 21 -21.57 -5.45 4.32
N LEU A 22 -22.24 -5.06 5.41
CA LEU A 22 -21.58 -4.70 6.67
C LEU A 22 -20.73 -5.85 7.20
N GLY A 23 -21.27 -7.07 7.25
CA GLY A 23 -20.52 -8.24 7.70
C GLY A 23 -19.33 -8.54 6.79
N ALA A 24 -19.49 -8.43 5.46
CA ALA A 24 -18.39 -8.60 4.51
C ALA A 24 -17.25 -7.59 4.75
N VAL A 25 -17.58 -6.30 4.96
CA VAL A 25 -16.60 -5.25 5.28
C VAL A 25 -15.91 -5.51 6.62
N LEU A 26 -16.66 -5.90 7.66
CA LEU A 26 -16.10 -6.19 8.98
C LEU A 26 -15.14 -7.39 8.93
N VAL A 27 -15.48 -8.44 8.18
CA VAL A 27 -14.61 -9.60 7.99
C VAL A 27 -13.32 -9.21 7.27
N SER A 28 -13.41 -8.47 6.17
CA SER A 28 -12.20 -8.00 5.45
C SER A 28 -11.33 -7.08 6.30
N ARG A 29 -11.94 -6.20 7.09
CA ARG A 29 -11.18 -5.31 7.99
C ARG A 29 -10.51 -6.08 9.12
N ALA A 30 -11.21 -7.03 9.73
CA ALA A 30 -10.63 -7.90 10.74
C ALA A 30 -9.49 -8.76 10.17
N ALA A 31 -9.62 -9.23 8.92
CA ALA A 31 -8.54 -9.92 8.21
C ALA A 31 -7.29 -9.04 8.07
N ASN A 32 -7.48 -7.83 7.54
CA ASN A 32 -6.38 -6.87 7.31
C ASN A 32 -5.70 -6.44 8.62
N GLU A 33 -6.44 -6.41 9.73
CA GLU A 33 -5.92 -6.07 11.06
C GLU A 33 -5.35 -7.29 11.81
N GLY A 34 -5.30 -8.48 11.20
CA GLY A 34 -4.78 -9.71 11.81
C GLY A 34 -5.63 -10.25 12.98
N ARG A 35 -6.93 -9.92 13.00
CA ARG A 35 -7.89 -10.27 14.07
C ARG A 35 -8.81 -11.45 13.72
N LEU A 36 -8.57 -12.11 12.59
CA LEU A 36 -9.26 -13.35 12.27
C LEU A 36 -8.50 -14.52 12.90
N GLU A 37 -9.14 -15.18 13.86
CA GLU A 37 -8.73 -16.49 14.36
C GLU A 37 -9.01 -17.54 13.26
N ASN A 38 -8.33 -18.70 13.27
CA ASN A 38 -8.47 -19.79 12.29
C ASN A 38 -9.85 -20.51 12.31
N ASP A 39 -10.87 -19.85 12.83
CA ASP A 39 -12.21 -20.39 12.99
C ASP A 39 -13.06 -20.09 11.74
N LEU A 40 -13.80 -21.12 11.30
CA LEU A 40 -14.71 -21.06 10.16
C LEU A 40 -15.81 -19.98 10.31
N ILE A 41 -16.12 -19.57 11.55
CA ILE A 41 -17.13 -18.56 11.89
C ILE A 41 -16.55 -17.62 12.95
N SER A 42 -16.22 -16.39 12.55
CA SER A 42 -15.81 -15.33 13.49
C SER A 42 -16.98 -14.41 13.87
N PRO A 43 -16.91 -13.67 15.00
CA PRO A 43 -17.94 -12.69 15.39
C PRO A 43 -18.23 -11.64 14.30
N TRP A 44 -17.24 -11.36 13.45
CA TRP A 44 -17.34 -10.43 12.34
C TRP A 44 -18.32 -10.88 11.24
N HIS A 45 -18.62 -12.18 11.16
CA HIS A 45 -19.60 -12.73 10.20
C HIS A 45 -21.06 -12.58 10.67
N VAL A 46 -21.31 -12.24 11.95
CA VAL A 46 -22.66 -12.20 12.52
C VAL A 46 -23.62 -11.30 11.72
N PRO A 47 -23.27 -10.05 11.36
CA PRO A 47 -24.16 -9.21 10.57
C PRO A 47 -24.48 -9.83 9.21
N LEU A 48 -23.52 -10.50 8.57
CA LEU A 48 -23.72 -11.16 7.29
C LEU A 48 -24.77 -12.26 7.38
N TYR A 49 -24.64 -13.17 8.36
CA TYR A 49 -25.59 -14.26 8.54
C TYR A 49 -26.98 -13.77 8.94
N VAL A 50 -27.06 -12.74 9.80
CA VAL A 50 -28.34 -12.11 10.15
C VAL A 50 -29.01 -11.52 8.92
N GLY A 51 -28.27 -10.84 8.05
CA GLY A 51 -28.80 -10.29 6.80
C GLY A 51 -29.34 -11.37 5.86
N VAL A 52 -28.58 -12.44 5.64
CA VAL A 52 -29.04 -13.59 4.81
C VAL A 52 -30.31 -14.22 5.41
N PHE A 53 -30.33 -14.47 6.72
CA PHE A 53 -31.47 -15.08 7.38
C PHE A 53 -32.73 -14.21 7.29
N LEU A 54 -32.59 -12.90 7.50
CA LEU A 54 -33.69 -11.94 7.38
C LEU A 54 -34.26 -11.91 5.95
N ALA A 55 -33.40 -11.92 4.92
CA ALA A 55 -33.86 -11.95 3.53
C ALA A 55 -34.63 -13.26 3.24
N ALA A 56 -34.10 -14.40 3.64
CA ALA A 56 -34.74 -15.70 3.46
C ALA A 56 -36.09 -15.77 4.18
N TYR A 57 -36.13 -15.34 5.44
CA TYR A 57 -37.36 -15.29 6.24
C TYR A 57 -38.41 -14.39 5.62
N ALA A 58 -38.03 -13.19 5.17
CA ALA A 58 -38.96 -12.23 4.57
C ALA A 58 -39.59 -12.78 3.28
N LEU A 59 -38.80 -13.44 2.43
CA LEU A 59 -39.30 -14.12 1.23
C LEU A 59 -40.30 -15.20 1.60
N LEU A 60 -39.96 -16.09 2.52
CA LEU A 60 -40.84 -17.18 2.98
C LEU A 60 -42.14 -16.66 3.61
N ALA A 61 -42.06 -15.58 4.40
CA ALA A 61 -43.21 -14.95 5.05
C ALA A 61 -44.10 -14.14 4.08
N SER A 62 -43.59 -13.80 2.90
CA SER A 62 -44.34 -13.11 1.84
C SER A 62 -45.09 -14.05 0.89
N ALA A 63 -44.70 -15.33 0.86
CA ALA A 63 -45.21 -16.33 -0.07
C ALA A 63 -46.73 -16.58 0.05
N ASP A 64 -47.42 -16.68 -1.08
CA ASP A 64 -48.82 -17.06 -1.21
C ASP A 64 -48.97 -18.57 -1.36
N ARG A 65 -49.17 -19.27 -0.25
CA ARG A 65 -49.37 -20.73 -0.31
C ARG A 65 -50.73 -21.13 -0.89
N SER A 66 -51.63 -20.16 -1.13
CA SER A 66 -52.92 -20.43 -1.77
C SER A 66 -52.83 -20.57 -3.29
N ARG A 67 -51.70 -20.22 -3.91
CA ARG A 67 -51.54 -20.15 -5.38
C ARG A 67 -51.18 -21.45 -6.09
N GLY A 68 -50.99 -22.56 -5.37
CA GLY A 68 -50.82 -23.90 -5.96
C GLY A 68 -49.54 -24.10 -6.79
N ALA A 69 -48.59 -24.85 -6.20
CA ALA A 69 -47.45 -25.53 -6.82
C ALA A 69 -46.65 -24.77 -7.90
N LEU A 70 -45.69 -23.97 -7.45
CA LEU A 70 -44.28 -23.93 -7.84
C LEU A 70 -43.66 -22.78 -7.04
N TRP A 71 -42.54 -23.00 -6.35
CA TRP A 71 -41.64 -22.04 -5.67
C TRP A 71 -41.39 -20.67 -6.36
N ARG A 72 -41.81 -20.49 -7.62
CA ARG A 72 -41.80 -19.22 -8.36
C ARG A 72 -43.15 -18.46 -8.35
N SER A 73 -44.29 -19.14 -8.29
CA SER A 73 -45.64 -18.53 -8.35
C SER A 73 -46.19 -18.05 -7.00
N GLU A 74 -45.58 -18.52 -5.91
CA GLU A 74 -45.97 -18.13 -4.54
C GLU A 74 -45.38 -16.77 -4.12
N LEU A 75 -44.22 -16.36 -4.65
CA LEU A 75 -43.57 -15.11 -4.25
C LEU A 75 -44.23 -13.88 -4.91
N PRO A 76 -44.12 -12.69 -4.29
CA PRO A 76 -44.56 -11.45 -4.93
C PRO A 76 -43.87 -11.20 -6.27
N ASP A 77 -44.56 -10.51 -7.18
CA ASP A 77 -44.02 -10.15 -8.49
C ASP A 77 -42.65 -9.45 -8.36
N GLY A 78 -41.69 -9.85 -9.19
CA GLY A 78 -40.28 -9.43 -9.12
C GLY A 78 -39.37 -10.31 -8.27
N TYR A 79 -39.92 -11.17 -7.41
CA TYR A 79 -39.16 -12.06 -6.53
C TYR A 79 -39.18 -13.52 -6.96
N ALA A 80 -39.82 -13.87 -8.08
CA ALA A 80 -39.91 -15.25 -8.57
C ALA A 80 -38.53 -15.94 -8.75
N ILE A 81 -37.47 -15.17 -9.08
CA ILE A 81 -36.10 -15.68 -9.25
C ILE A 81 -35.31 -15.65 -7.93
N ALA A 82 -35.78 -14.93 -6.90
CA ALA A 82 -35.11 -14.88 -5.60
C ALA A 82 -35.07 -16.26 -4.91
N SER A 83 -36.03 -17.15 -5.19
CA SER A 83 -36.00 -18.53 -4.71
C SER A 83 -34.86 -19.34 -5.33
N LEU A 84 -34.55 -19.15 -6.63
CA LEU A 84 -33.33 -19.69 -7.25
C LEU A 84 -32.08 -19.10 -6.59
N GLY A 85 -32.10 -17.79 -6.30
CA GLY A 85 -31.00 -17.11 -5.61
C GLY A 85 -30.68 -17.73 -4.25
N LEU A 86 -31.72 -18.03 -3.44
CA LEU A 86 -31.53 -18.69 -2.14
C LEU A 86 -30.95 -20.09 -2.26
N VAL A 87 -31.38 -20.87 -3.26
CA VAL A 87 -30.83 -22.21 -3.54
C VAL A 87 -29.37 -22.13 -3.96
N LEU A 88 -29.03 -21.23 -4.89
CA LEU A 88 -27.66 -21.02 -5.33
C LEU A 88 -26.76 -20.55 -4.18
N PHE A 89 -27.26 -19.67 -3.31
CA PHE A 89 -26.52 -19.26 -2.12
C PHE A 89 -26.17 -20.44 -1.22
N LEU A 90 -27.17 -21.26 -0.86
CA LEU A 90 -26.96 -22.42 0.01
C LEU A 90 -26.01 -23.44 -0.62
N LEU A 91 -26.19 -23.75 -1.92
CA LEU A 91 -25.31 -24.66 -2.64
C LEU A 91 -23.88 -24.10 -2.72
N GLY A 92 -23.73 -22.81 -2.98
CA GLY A 92 -22.44 -22.13 -3.01
C GLY A 92 -21.71 -22.23 -1.67
N VAL A 93 -22.38 -21.93 -0.55
CA VAL A 93 -21.79 -22.03 0.80
C VAL A 93 -21.38 -23.46 1.14
N ILE A 94 -22.25 -24.45 0.88
CA ILE A 94 -21.93 -25.85 1.15
C ILE A 94 -20.73 -26.29 0.30
N ALA A 95 -20.76 -25.96 -0.99
CA ALA A 95 -19.67 -26.29 -1.90
C ALA A 95 -18.37 -25.58 -1.50
N ASP A 96 -18.46 -24.37 -0.94
CA ASP A 96 -17.29 -23.61 -0.51
C ASP A 96 -16.64 -24.17 0.75
N ILE A 97 -17.43 -24.65 1.71
CA ILE A 97 -16.94 -25.40 2.88
C ILE A 97 -16.21 -26.67 2.41
N VAL A 98 -16.79 -27.40 1.46
CA VAL A 98 -16.16 -28.60 0.88
C VAL A 98 -14.88 -28.23 0.14
N TRP A 99 -14.91 -27.17 -0.67
CA TRP A 99 -13.75 -26.67 -1.41
C TRP A 99 -12.59 -26.32 -0.48
N GLY A 100 -12.86 -25.56 0.59
CA GLY A 100 -11.87 -25.20 1.60
C GLY A 100 -11.28 -26.42 2.32
N SER A 101 -12.07 -27.47 2.54
CA SER A 101 -11.57 -28.73 3.14
C SER A 101 -10.61 -29.51 2.23
N ILE A 102 -10.78 -29.40 0.90
CA ILE A 102 -9.98 -30.14 -0.09
C ILE A 102 -8.70 -29.38 -0.42
N TRP A 103 -8.80 -28.07 -0.59
CA TRP A 103 -7.72 -27.23 -1.14
C TRP A 103 -7.08 -26.27 -0.11
N GLY A 104 -7.59 -26.26 1.13
CA GLY A 104 -7.20 -25.32 2.17
C GLY A 104 -7.90 -23.96 2.05
N THR A 105 -8.08 -23.27 3.18
CA THR A 105 -8.62 -21.91 3.24
C THR A 105 -7.47 -20.90 3.27
N GLY A 106 -7.08 -20.37 2.12
CA GLY A 106 -6.12 -19.27 2.04
C GLY A 106 -6.81 -17.91 2.23
N ALA A 107 -6.22 -17.01 3.03
CA ALA A 107 -6.60 -15.60 3.07
C ALA A 107 -5.95 -14.85 1.89
N SER A 108 -6.39 -15.14 0.66
CA SER A 108 -5.84 -14.54 -0.55
C SER A 108 -6.94 -14.09 -1.51
N VAL A 109 -6.62 -13.18 -2.44
CA VAL A 109 -7.54 -12.72 -3.50
C VAL A 109 -8.19 -13.89 -4.24
N VAL A 110 -7.41 -14.96 -4.45
CA VAL A 110 -7.85 -16.16 -5.17
C VAL A 110 -8.98 -16.88 -4.43
N SER A 111 -9.05 -16.79 -3.09
CA SER A 111 -10.11 -17.44 -2.33
C SER A 111 -11.48 -16.76 -2.47
N LEU A 112 -11.53 -15.45 -2.77
CA LEU A 112 -12.79 -14.76 -3.07
C LEU A 112 -13.35 -15.10 -4.46
N PHE A 113 -12.50 -15.58 -5.38
CA PHE A 113 -12.88 -15.94 -6.75
C PHE A 113 -13.05 -17.45 -6.96
N THR A 114 -13.14 -18.24 -5.89
CA THR A 114 -13.46 -19.66 -6.05
C THR A 114 -14.81 -19.82 -6.75
N PRO A 115 -14.99 -20.82 -7.63
CA PRO A 115 -16.26 -21.04 -8.30
C PRO A 115 -17.44 -21.16 -7.32
N THR A 116 -17.17 -21.69 -6.13
CA THR A 116 -18.14 -21.90 -5.04
C THR A 116 -18.56 -20.59 -4.38
N HIS A 117 -17.63 -19.68 -4.07
CA HIS A 117 -17.93 -18.33 -3.61
C HIS A 117 -18.71 -17.54 -4.66
N LEU A 118 -18.32 -17.60 -5.93
CA LEU A 118 -19.01 -16.88 -7.01
C LEU A 118 -20.47 -17.33 -7.17
N VAL A 119 -20.75 -18.62 -7.00
CA VAL A 119 -22.12 -19.16 -6.98
C VAL A 119 -22.91 -18.61 -5.79
N ALA A 120 -22.29 -18.53 -4.59
CA ALA A 120 -22.94 -17.98 -3.41
C ALA A 120 -23.31 -16.50 -3.60
N VAL A 121 -22.35 -15.71 -4.08
CA VAL A 121 -22.54 -14.28 -4.40
C VAL A 121 -23.62 -14.08 -5.45
N ALA A 122 -23.60 -14.85 -6.54
CA ALA A 122 -24.62 -14.77 -7.58
C ALA A 122 -26.01 -15.05 -7.00
N GLY A 123 -26.12 -16.01 -6.08
CA GLY A 123 -27.33 -16.29 -5.32
C GLY A 123 -27.84 -15.07 -4.53
N ILE A 124 -26.96 -14.41 -3.76
CA ILE A 124 -27.29 -13.18 -3.02
C ILE A 124 -27.72 -12.06 -3.98
N ALA A 125 -27.00 -11.84 -5.08
CA ALA A 125 -27.35 -10.81 -6.05
C ALA A 125 -28.75 -11.04 -6.64
N LEU A 126 -29.10 -12.29 -6.94
CA LEU A 126 -30.45 -12.67 -7.39
C LEU A 126 -31.53 -12.48 -6.32
N VAL A 127 -31.20 -12.43 -5.03
CA VAL A 127 -32.16 -12.06 -3.98
C VAL A 127 -32.28 -10.54 -3.89
N LEU A 128 -31.15 -9.84 -3.79
CA LEU A 128 -31.09 -8.39 -3.58
C LEU A 128 -31.63 -7.59 -4.76
N LEU A 129 -31.58 -8.11 -5.99
CA LEU A 129 -32.19 -7.48 -7.17
C LEU A 129 -33.72 -7.61 -7.22
N GLY A 130 -34.37 -8.17 -6.20
CA GLY A 130 -35.82 -8.28 -6.09
C GLY A 130 -36.57 -6.95 -6.28
N PRO A 131 -36.24 -5.88 -5.52
CA PRO A 131 -36.85 -4.55 -5.68
C PRO A 131 -36.67 -3.96 -7.09
N VAL A 132 -35.55 -4.26 -7.76
CA VAL A 132 -35.27 -3.81 -9.14
C VAL A 132 -36.17 -4.49 -10.17
N ARG A 133 -36.69 -5.68 -9.87
CA ARG A 133 -37.59 -6.45 -10.75
C ARG A 133 -39.07 -6.28 -10.39
N ALA A 134 -39.39 -5.96 -9.14
CA ALA A 134 -40.75 -5.78 -8.65
C ALA A 134 -41.51 -4.70 -9.42
N PRO A 135 -42.80 -4.89 -9.77
CA PRO A 135 -43.58 -3.86 -10.47
C PRO A 135 -43.70 -2.58 -9.62
N LEU A 136 -43.71 -1.42 -10.26
CA LEU A 136 -43.96 -0.14 -9.59
C LEU A 136 -45.40 -0.14 -9.04
N ARG A 137 -45.53 -0.28 -7.72
CA ARG A 137 -46.83 -0.38 -7.04
C ARG A 137 -47.47 1.00 -6.99
N HIS A 138 -48.58 1.16 -7.73
CA HIS A 138 -49.18 2.42 -8.18
C HIS A 138 -49.50 3.47 -7.09
N GLY A 139 -49.44 4.73 -7.54
CA GLY A 139 -49.49 5.99 -6.77
C GLY A 139 -48.40 6.96 -7.25
N GLY A 140 -48.29 7.13 -8.58
CA GLY A 140 -47.12 7.68 -9.26
C GLY A 140 -46.64 9.05 -8.78
N LEU A 141 -45.31 9.23 -8.84
CA LEU A 141 -44.51 10.47 -8.72
C LEU A 141 -43.59 10.59 -7.49
N HIS A 142 -43.74 9.79 -6.44
CA HIS A 142 -42.83 9.90 -5.28
C HIS A 142 -41.52 9.12 -5.47
N VAL A 143 -40.39 9.84 -5.40
CA VAL A 143 -39.01 9.31 -5.43
C VAL A 143 -38.81 8.15 -4.45
N VAL A 144 -39.52 8.17 -3.31
CA VAL A 144 -39.46 7.14 -2.26
C VAL A 144 -39.84 5.75 -2.76
N ASP A 145 -40.78 5.64 -3.70
CA ASP A 145 -41.23 4.33 -4.22
C ASP A 145 -40.19 3.66 -5.13
N ARG A 146 -39.22 4.44 -5.64
CA ARG A 146 -38.12 3.95 -6.47
C ARG A 146 -36.84 3.71 -5.66
N LEU A 147 -36.78 4.24 -4.43
CA LEU A 147 -35.58 4.22 -3.60
C LEU A 147 -35.09 2.79 -3.24
N PRO A 148 -35.96 1.82 -2.91
CA PRO A 148 -35.50 0.46 -2.65
C PRO A 148 -34.77 -0.19 -3.83
N ALA A 149 -35.21 0.07 -5.06
CA ALA A 149 -34.53 -0.42 -6.26
C ALA A 149 -33.14 0.22 -6.44
N VAL A 150 -33.02 1.53 -6.18
CA VAL A 150 -31.74 2.25 -6.26
C VAL A 150 -30.76 1.73 -5.19
N LEU A 151 -31.22 1.57 -3.95
CA LEU A 151 -30.41 1.06 -2.86
C LEU A 151 -29.99 -0.38 -3.09
N ALA A 152 -30.90 -1.25 -3.56
CA ALA A 152 -30.57 -2.62 -3.95
C ALA A 152 -29.48 -2.67 -5.02
N LEU A 153 -29.53 -1.77 -6.02
CA LEU A 153 -28.51 -1.67 -7.05
C LEU A 153 -27.14 -1.29 -6.46
N GLY A 154 -27.14 -0.26 -5.60
CA GLY A 154 -25.93 0.19 -4.90
C GLY A 154 -25.32 -0.90 -4.02
N LEU A 155 -26.16 -1.69 -3.33
CA LEU A 155 -25.71 -2.81 -2.49
C LEU A 155 -25.11 -3.95 -3.32
N VAL A 156 -25.73 -4.33 -4.43
CA VAL A 156 -25.19 -5.39 -5.32
C VAL A 156 -23.85 -4.94 -5.93
N LEU A 157 -23.75 -3.68 -6.34
CA LEU A 157 -22.50 -3.11 -6.83
C LEU A 157 -21.45 -2.94 -5.72
N GLY A 158 -21.88 -2.66 -4.50
CA GLY A 158 -21.01 -2.67 -3.31
C GLY A 158 -20.44 -4.05 -3.03
N ILE A 159 -21.26 -5.11 -3.10
CA ILE A 159 -20.80 -6.51 -2.96
C ILE A 159 -19.83 -6.88 -4.09
N ALA A 160 -20.16 -6.52 -5.33
CA ALA A 160 -19.26 -6.76 -6.47
C ALA A 160 -17.94 -6.00 -6.31
N GLY A 161 -18.00 -4.75 -5.84
CA GLY A 161 -16.83 -3.94 -5.51
C GLY A 161 -15.97 -4.57 -4.42
N TRP A 162 -16.60 -5.07 -3.36
CA TRP A 162 -15.93 -5.79 -2.28
C TRP A 162 -15.22 -7.06 -2.78
N LEU A 163 -15.84 -7.88 -3.63
CA LEU A 163 -15.18 -9.07 -4.20
C LEU A 163 -13.97 -8.72 -5.06
N THR A 164 -14.06 -7.59 -5.75
CA THR A 164 -13.00 -7.07 -6.62
C THR A 164 -12.10 -6.06 -5.90
N GLN A 165 -12.15 -5.97 -4.56
CA GLN A 165 -11.43 -4.94 -3.80
C GLN A 165 -9.91 -4.99 -3.99
N TYR A 166 -9.32 -6.18 -4.13
CA TYR A 166 -7.87 -6.28 -4.37
C TYR A 166 -7.45 -5.90 -5.79
N ALA A 167 -8.42 -5.66 -6.66
CA ALA A 167 -8.28 -5.23 -8.03
C ALA A 167 -8.83 -3.80 -8.23
N ASN A 168 -9.18 -3.10 -7.15
CA ASN A 168 -9.86 -1.81 -7.21
C ASN A 168 -8.94 -0.65 -6.83
N PRO A 169 -8.88 0.42 -7.63
CA PRO A 169 -8.03 1.59 -7.40
C PRO A 169 -8.34 2.40 -6.13
N VAL A 170 -9.55 2.28 -5.56
CA VAL A 170 -9.95 2.92 -4.29
C VAL A 170 -9.35 2.20 -3.08
N THR A 171 -9.13 0.90 -3.19
CA THR A 171 -8.60 0.03 -2.12
C THR A 171 -7.13 -0.29 -2.30
N GLN A 172 -6.66 -0.34 -3.53
CA GLN A 172 -5.26 -0.39 -3.92
C GLN A 172 -4.96 0.96 -4.58
N VAL A 173 -4.46 1.93 -3.83
CA VAL A 173 -4.18 3.27 -4.36
C VAL A 173 -2.90 3.23 -5.22
N LEU A 174 -3.01 2.59 -6.39
CA LEU A 174 -1.91 2.21 -7.28
C LEU A 174 -1.24 3.39 -7.99
N ALA A 175 -1.81 4.60 -7.86
CA ALA A 175 -1.28 5.82 -8.46
C ALA A 175 -0.48 6.67 -7.48
N ARG A 176 -0.43 6.31 -6.19
CA ARG A 176 0.55 6.86 -5.25
C ARG A 176 1.89 6.19 -5.53
N GLU A 177 2.91 6.96 -5.89
CA GLU A 177 4.27 6.57 -5.51
C GLU A 177 4.23 6.38 -3.98
N ARG A 178 4.74 5.25 -3.47
CA ARG A 178 4.79 4.99 -2.02
C ARG A 178 5.34 6.25 -1.35
N THR A 179 4.50 6.93 -0.58
CA THR A 179 4.99 8.07 0.20
C THR A 179 5.91 7.53 1.27
N SER A 180 6.89 8.32 1.70
CA SER A 180 7.81 7.95 2.78
C SER A 180 7.04 7.40 3.99
N ALA A 181 5.82 7.89 4.26
CA ALA A 181 4.94 7.45 5.34
C ALA A 181 4.49 5.97 5.31
N ASP A 182 4.44 5.31 4.15
CA ASP A 182 4.07 3.89 4.05
C ASP A 182 5.26 2.98 4.39
N ILE A 183 6.47 3.39 4.00
CA ILE A 183 7.75 2.77 4.42
C ILE A 183 7.91 2.82 5.96
N LEU A 184 7.36 3.87 6.60
CA LEU A 184 7.41 4.09 8.05
C LEU A 184 6.44 3.21 8.87
N ARG A 185 5.57 2.41 8.24
CA ARG A 185 4.62 1.52 8.94
C ARG A 185 5.08 0.06 9.00
N ASP A 186 6.01 -0.34 8.15
CA ASP A 186 6.48 -1.72 8.07
C ASP A 186 7.43 -2.05 9.21
N LYS A 187 7.29 -3.23 9.82
CA LYS A 187 8.19 -3.65 10.90
C LYS A 187 9.39 -4.37 10.28
N GLY A 188 10.60 -3.92 10.62
CA GLY A 188 11.85 -4.55 10.20
C GLY A 188 12.25 -5.67 11.14
N GLU A 189 12.76 -6.75 10.56
CA GLU A 189 13.26 -7.94 11.26
C GLU A 189 14.72 -8.16 10.89
N LEU A 190 15.54 -8.55 11.88
CA LEU A 190 16.91 -8.96 11.62
C LEU A 190 16.97 -10.47 11.37
N TRP A 191 17.65 -10.82 10.30
CA TRP A 191 17.85 -12.19 9.85
C TRP A 191 19.33 -12.47 9.64
N THR A 192 19.70 -13.73 9.76
CA THR A 192 21.02 -14.22 9.42
C THR A 192 20.90 -15.41 8.48
N MET A 193 21.87 -15.59 7.59
CA MET A 193 21.93 -16.74 6.69
C MET A 193 23.38 -17.18 6.49
N ALA A 194 23.56 -18.40 5.99
CA ALA A 194 24.84 -18.86 5.48
C ALA A 194 25.18 -18.14 4.16
N PRO A 195 26.47 -18.02 3.79
CA PRO A 195 26.93 -17.35 2.56
C PRO A 195 26.35 -17.89 1.26
N ASP A 196 25.86 -19.13 1.26
CA ASP A 196 25.21 -19.80 0.14
C ASP A 196 23.69 -19.56 0.08
N GLY A 197 23.15 -18.74 1.00
CA GLY A 197 21.72 -18.44 1.12
C GLY A 197 20.93 -19.43 1.99
N THR A 198 21.56 -20.50 2.47
CA THR A 198 20.89 -21.51 3.32
C THR A 198 20.83 -21.08 4.79
N HIS A 199 20.08 -21.82 5.62
CA HIS A 199 20.00 -21.61 7.08
C HIS A 199 19.53 -20.20 7.53
N GLN A 200 18.58 -19.61 6.80
CA GLN A 200 17.98 -18.32 7.17
C GLN A 200 17.30 -18.40 8.55
N THR A 201 17.79 -17.61 9.50
CA THR A 201 17.37 -17.62 10.91
C THR A 201 17.06 -16.20 11.37
N ARG A 202 15.86 -15.99 11.89
CA ARG A 202 15.40 -14.72 12.47
C ARG A 202 16.03 -14.48 13.85
N LEU A 203 16.64 -13.31 14.05
CA LEU A 203 17.26 -12.91 15.32
C LEU A 203 16.32 -12.11 16.24
N THR A 204 15.35 -11.37 15.67
CA THR A 204 14.43 -10.55 16.47
C THR A 204 13.33 -11.39 17.13
N GLN A 205 13.21 -11.31 18.46
CA GLN A 205 12.18 -12.01 19.26
C GLN A 205 10.78 -11.39 19.12
N ALA A 206 10.68 -10.09 18.81
CA ALA A 206 9.44 -9.40 18.48
C ALA A 206 9.72 -8.34 17.39
N PRO A 207 8.81 -8.12 16.42
CA PRO A 207 9.03 -7.17 15.36
C PRO A 207 9.07 -5.74 15.95
N LYS A 208 10.27 -5.14 15.99
CA LYS A 208 10.49 -3.76 16.44
C LYS A 208 10.25 -2.80 15.26
N LYS A 209 9.99 -1.53 15.58
CA LYS A 209 9.83 -0.46 14.58
C LYS A 209 11.18 -0.20 13.91
N ILE A 210 11.30 -0.80 12.73
CA ILE A 210 12.33 -0.66 11.68
C ILE A 210 13.77 -0.81 12.17
N ALA A 211 14.34 -1.98 11.94
CA ALA A 211 15.78 -2.13 11.90
C ALA A 211 16.32 -1.40 10.65
N GLY A 212 17.36 -0.57 10.78
CA GLY A 212 18.12 -0.10 9.62
C GLY A 212 19.24 -1.07 9.28
N THR A 213 20.35 -0.55 8.75
CA THR A 213 21.54 -1.30 8.35
C THR A 213 22.17 -2.05 9.54
N PRO A 214 22.25 -3.39 9.51
CA PRO A 214 22.92 -4.16 10.55
C PRO A 214 24.41 -4.30 10.28
N ALA A 215 25.21 -4.42 11.34
CA ALA A 215 26.65 -4.68 11.25
C ALA A 215 27.13 -5.62 12.36
N PHE A 216 28.11 -6.47 12.07
CA PHE A 216 28.83 -7.25 13.06
C PHE A 216 29.97 -6.45 13.67
N SER A 217 30.26 -6.67 14.96
CA SER A 217 31.54 -6.25 15.54
C SER A 217 32.70 -6.99 14.87
N PRO A 218 33.93 -6.45 14.89
CA PRO A 218 35.09 -7.05 14.21
C PRO A 218 35.46 -8.44 14.73
N ASP A 219 35.13 -8.75 15.98
CA ASP A 219 35.33 -10.07 16.59
C ASP A 219 34.14 -11.03 16.37
N GLY A 220 33.06 -10.55 15.75
CA GLY A 220 31.84 -11.29 15.44
C GLY A 220 30.97 -11.62 16.66
N THR A 221 31.29 -11.11 17.86
CA THR A 221 30.56 -11.46 19.08
C THR A 221 29.31 -10.61 19.30
N LEU A 222 29.25 -9.42 18.71
CA LEU A 222 28.16 -8.47 18.82
C LEU A 222 27.59 -8.10 17.44
N THR A 223 26.36 -7.59 17.46
CA THR A 223 25.75 -6.92 16.30
C THR A 223 25.22 -5.56 16.70
N ALA A 224 25.26 -4.60 15.78
CA ALA A 224 24.64 -3.29 15.94
C ALA A 224 23.60 -3.08 14.84
N ALA A 225 22.43 -2.57 15.20
CA ALA A 225 21.40 -2.20 14.25
C ALA A 225 20.69 -0.92 14.72
N SER A 226 20.36 -0.03 13.78
CA SER A 226 19.55 1.13 14.12
C SER A 226 18.09 0.73 14.30
N ALA A 227 17.39 1.38 15.23
CA ALA A 227 15.96 1.26 15.45
C ALA A 227 15.37 2.66 15.71
N TRP A 228 14.08 2.86 15.50
CA TRP A 228 13.47 4.17 15.81
C TRP A 228 12.04 4.07 16.33
N SER A 229 11.60 5.13 17.01
CA SER A 229 10.32 5.21 17.69
C SER A 229 9.71 6.60 17.54
N TYR A 230 8.37 6.66 17.56
CA TYR A 230 7.65 7.92 17.48
C TYR A 230 7.66 8.66 18.81
N VAL A 231 7.87 9.97 18.75
CA VAL A 231 7.60 10.88 19.86
C VAL A 231 6.09 11.12 19.90
N SER A 232 5.47 10.92 21.07
CA SER A 232 4.02 11.10 21.24
C SER A 232 3.58 12.52 20.85
N GLY A 233 2.65 12.63 19.90
CA GLY A 233 2.18 13.91 19.37
C GLY A 233 3.10 14.58 18.34
N GLY A 234 4.23 13.96 17.99
CA GLY A 234 5.15 14.43 16.96
C GLY A 234 4.76 13.99 15.55
N ASP A 235 5.15 14.78 14.54
CA ASP A 235 5.01 14.44 13.12
C ASP A 235 6.09 13.42 12.71
N PRO A 236 5.74 12.16 12.37
CA PRO A 236 6.70 11.11 12.06
C PRO A 236 7.49 11.33 10.78
N THR A 237 7.02 12.23 9.91
CA THR A 237 7.73 12.61 8.68
C THR A 237 8.82 13.65 8.95
N ARG A 238 8.86 14.20 10.16
CA ARG A 238 9.86 15.17 10.60
C ARG A 238 10.82 14.52 11.60
N PRO A 239 12.12 14.81 11.53
CA PRO A 239 13.09 14.26 12.48
C PRO A 239 12.76 14.60 13.95
N ALA A 240 12.14 15.76 14.22
CA ALA A 240 11.67 16.13 15.56
C ALA A 240 10.55 15.23 16.11
N GLY A 241 9.84 14.49 15.27
CA GLY A 241 8.79 13.54 15.67
C GLY A 241 9.29 12.11 15.90
N VAL A 242 10.60 11.86 15.77
CA VAL A 242 11.21 10.54 15.96
C VAL A 242 12.39 10.57 16.93
N THR A 243 12.55 9.45 17.62
CA THR A 243 13.75 9.14 18.42
C THR A 243 14.34 7.86 17.87
N SER A 244 15.64 7.88 17.54
CA SER A 244 16.36 6.71 17.04
C SER A 244 17.34 6.16 18.07
N THR A 245 17.58 4.87 17.99
CA THR A 245 18.58 4.14 18.77
C THR A 245 19.49 3.34 17.84
N ILE A 246 20.73 3.09 18.25
CA ILE A 246 21.54 1.97 17.77
C ILE A 246 21.54 0.94 18.89
N ASP A 247 20.87 -0.18 18.69
CA ASP A 247 20.84 -1.28 19.64
C ASP A 247 22.06 -2.18 19.38
N VAL A 248 22.94 -2.32 20.38
CA VAL A 248 24.04 -3.28 20.36
C VAL A 248 23.57 -4.56 21.05
N THR A 249 23.61 -5.68 20.34
CA THR A 249 23.05 -6.96 20.79
C THR A 249 24.09 -8.07 20.79
N ASP A 250 23.94 -9.01 21.72
CA ASP A 250 24.73 -10.25 21.74
C ASP A 250 24.22 -11.26 20.69
N ALA A 251 24.93 -12.37 20.52
CA ALA A 251 24.57 -13.42 19.56
C ALA A 251 23.17 -14.06 19.79
N SER A 252 22.54 -13.86 20.95
CA SER A 252 21.17 -14.31 21.23
C SER A 252 20.09 -13.30 20.84
N GLY A 253 20.49 -12.13 20.34
CA GLY A 253 19.60 -11.01 20.02
C GLY A 253 19.20 -10.17 21.24
N ARG A 254 19.84 -10.38 22.40
CA ARG A 254 19.59 -9.58 23.61
C ARG A 254 20.34 -8.26 23.51
N VAL A 255 19.60 -7.15 23.66
CA VAL A 255 20.17 -5.80 23.70
C VAL A 255 21.00 -5.64 24.97
N LEU A 256 22.29 -5.30 24.81
CA LEU A 256 23.22 -5.01 25.90
C LEU A 256 23.12 -3.54 26.31
N HIS A 257 23.12 -2.65 25.34
CA HIS A 257 22.94 -1.21 25.50
C HIS A 257 22.45 -0.57 24.19
N SER A 258 21.98 0.67 24.27
CA SER A 258 21.49 1.44 23.13
C SER A 258 22.10 2.83 23.11
N ILE A 259 22.57 3.26 21.95
CA ILE A 259 23.03 4.65 21.72
C ILE A 259 21.83 5.43 21.18
N ILE A 260 21.42 6.50 21.87
CA ILE A 260 20.18 7.22 21.56
C ILE A 260 20.51 8.61 20.99
N ALA A 261 19.82 9.01 19.92
CA ALA A 261 19.81 10.39 19.45
C ALA A 261 18.41 10.85 19.03
N SER A 262 18.20 12.16 19.12
CA SER A 262 17.03 12.82 18.55
C SER A 262 17.18 12.92 17.02
N GLY A 263 16.12 12.66 16.27
CA GLY A 263 16.19 12.55 14.81
C GLY A 263 16.50 11.13 14.34
N TRP A 264 16.92 11.01 13.08
CA TRP A 264 17.19 9.74 12.44
C TRP A 264 18.64 9.31 12.66
N LEU A 265 18.86 8.10 13.17
CA LEU A 265 20.17 7.45 13.18
C LEU A 265 20.15 6.27 12.22
N THR A 266 21.18 6.16 11.37
CA THR A 266 21.35 5.06 10.42
C THR A 266 22.82 4.60 10.38
N THR A 267 23.10 3.49 9.70
CA THR A 267 24.46 3.00 9.36
C THR A 267 25.44 2.94 10.53
N PRO A 268 25.26 2.02 11.49
CA PRO A 268 26.32 1.71 12.44
C PRO A 268 27.45 0.97 11.75
N VAL A 269 28.64 1.56 11.77
CA VAL A 269 29.86 0.96 11.18
C VAL A 269 30.95 0.86 12.25
N TRP A 270 31.42 -0.35 12.51
CA TRP A 270 32.45 -0.62 13.51
C TRP A 270 33.85 -0.26 13.02
N SER A 271 34.62 0.41 13.87
CA SER A 271 36.07 0.50 13.70
C SER A 271 36.70 -0.88 13.84
N PRO A 272 37.84 -1.17 13.17
CA PRO A 272 38.47 -2.49 13.23
C PRO A 272 38.88 -2.96 14.63
N ASP A 273 39.10 -2.04 15.57
CA ASP A 273 39.39 -2.34 16.97
C ASP A 273 38.14 -2.61 17.82
N GLY A 274 36.94 -2.41 17.26
CA GLY A 274 35.65 -2.59 17.93
C GLY A 274 35.30 -1.53 18.96
N LEU A 275 36.11 -0.49 19.13
CA LEU A 275 35.94 0.52 20.20
C LEU A 275 35.08 1.71 19.78
N THR A 276 34.94 1.96 18.47
CA THR A 276 34.24 3.12 17.92
C THR A 276 33.20 2.69 16.89
N LEU A 277 32.07 3.37 16.88
CA LEU A 277 31.07 3.30 15.82
C LEU A 277 31.07 4.63 15.05
N ALA A 278 31.11 4.55 13.74
CA ALA A 278 30.67 5.65 12.88
C ALA A 278 29.18 5.48 12.59
N LEU A 279 28.44 6.58 12.63
CA LEU A 279 26.99 6.66 12.49
C LEU A 279 26.66 7.74 11.47
N THR A 280 25.55 7.58 10.75
CA THR A 280 24.94 8.65 9.96
C THR A 280 23.75 9.21 10.75
N ILE A 281 23.78 10.51 11.05
CA ILE A 281 22.80 11.19 11.90
C ILE A 281 22.10 12.31 11.13
N ASN A 282 20.78 12.36 11.21
CA ASN A 282 20.00 13.50 10.77
C ASN A 282 19.74 14.44 11.96
N HIS A 283 20.29 15.64 11.91
CA HIS A 283 20.21 16.61 13.00
C HIS A 283 19.85 18.02 12.49
N LEU A 284 19.32 18.85 13.39
CA LEU A 284 18.90 20.19 13.05
C LEU A 284 20.09 21.14 13.17
N ARG A 285 20.45 21.78 12.05
CA ARG A 285 21.39 22.88 12.04
C ARG A 285 20.65 24.18 12.36
N PRO A 286 21.01 24.92 13.41
CA PRO A 286 20.46 26.25 13.64
C PRO A 286 20.81 27.15 12.46
N THR A 287 19.85 27.88 11.90
CA THR A 287 20.16 28.94 10.94
C THR A 287 21.10 29.92 11.64
N GLU A 288 22.31 30.14 11.12
CA GLU A 288 23.16 31.22 11.61
C GLU A 288 22.37 32.51 11.43
N ALA A 289 21.88 33.07 12.54
CA ALA A 289 21.45 34.46 12.54
C ALA A 289 22.69 35.24 12.11
N THR A 290 22.62 35.90 10.95
CA THR A 290 23.50 37.01 10.63
C THR A 290 23.25 38.09 11.68
N ALA A 291 23.85 37.92 12.85
CA ALA A 291 23.86 38.91 13.90
C ALA A 291 24.83 40.00 13.44
N GLU A 292 24.30 41.02 12.77
CA GLU A 292 24.99 42.31 12.78
C GLU A 292 25.16 42.72 14.26
N PRO A 293 26.40 42.95 14.74
CA PRO A 293 26.61 43.40 16.10
C PRO A 293 26.11 44.85 16.21
N GLY A 294 24.92 45.05 16.81
CA GLY A 294 24.43 46.39 17.17
C GLY A 294 22.94 46.68 16.94
N ALA A 295 22.14 45.75 16.40
CA ALA A 295 20.71 46.00 16.25
C ALA A 295 20.00 45.99 17.64
N PRO A 296 19.25 47.05 18.01
CA PRO A 296 18.57 47.10 19.30
C PRO A 296 17.46 46.05 19.38
N THR A 297 17.37 45.39 20.52
CA THR A 297 16.28 44.45 20.83
C THR A 297 14.92 45.14 20.69
N PRO A 298 13.97 44.57 19.93
CA PRO A 298 12.62 45.13 19.89
C PRO A 298 11.97 45.01 21.27
N PRO A 299 11.19 46.01 21.72
CA PRO A 299 10.55 45.95 23.02
C PRO A 299 9.49 44.83 23.04
N MET A 300 9.52 44.00 24.09
CA MET A 300 8.46 43.04 24.39
C MET A 300 7.14 43.79 24.58
N THR A 301 6.24 43.73 23.60
CA THR A 301 4.85 44.14 23.77
C THR A 301 4.14 43.11 24.66
N ALA A 302 3.55 43.58 25.76
CA ALA A 302 2.75 42.77 26.67
C ALA A 302 1.56 42.08 25.96
N PRO A 303 1.13 40.89 26.41
CA PRO A 303 0.05 40.16 25.76
C PRO A 303 -1.31 40.87 25.96
N ARG A 304 -2.17 40.79 24.94
CA ARG A 304 -3.55 41.29 25.04
C ARG A 304 -4.37 40.35 25.93
N PRO A 305 -5.22 40.88 26.83
CA PRO A 305 -6.09 40.05 27.65
C PRO A 305 -7.20 39.48 26.76
N ASN A 306 -7.12 38.18 26.42
CA ASN A 306 -8.15 37.26 25.87
C ASN A 306 -7.63 36.24 24.83
N GLU A 307 -6.32 36.08 24.69
CA GLU A 307 -5.77 34.94 23.94
C GLU A 307 -5.72 33.69 24.85
N PRO A 308 -6.22 32.52 24.41
CA PRO A 308 -6.02 31.28 25.18
C PRO A 308 -4.51 31.03 25.34
N PRO A 309 -4.07 30.48 26.48
CA PRO A 309 -2.64 30.20 26.67
C PRO A 309 -2.15 29.32 25.54
N ALA A 310 -1.10 29.75 24.85
CA ALA A 310 -0.41 28.91 23.89
C ALA A 310 -0.11 27.57 24.58
N PRO A 311 -0.38 26.41 23.93
CA PRO A 311 0.14 25.15 24.43
C PRO A 311 1.64 25.35 24.60
N ALA A 312 2.21 24.88 25.72
CA ALA A 312 3.63 24.99 26.01
C ALA A 312 4.43 24.33 24.88
N GLY A 313 4.70 25.12 23.85
CA GLY A 313 5.24 24.71 22.59
C GLY A 313 6.74 24.76 22.71
N VAL A 314 7.38 23.62 22.49
CA VAL A 314 8.75 23.58 22.02
C VAL A 314 8.81 24.56 20.85
N ALA A 315 9.52 25.67 21.02
CA ALA A 315 9.76 26.60 19.93
C ALA A 315 10.28 25.77 18.75
N ALA A 316 9.60 25.83 17.61
CA ALA A 316 10.12 25.25 16.38
C ALA A 316 11.43 25.98 16.08
N ALA A 317 12.55 25.33 16.38
CA ALA A 317 13.84 25.88 16.04
C ALA A 317 13.90 25.98 14.51
N GLU A 318 14.01 27.21 14.00
CA GLU A 318 14.24 27.48 12.57
C GLU A 318 15.65 26.99 12.22
N GLY A 319 15.74 26.07 11.25
CA GLY A 319 16.98 25.41 10.85
C GLY A 319 16.78 24.41 9.70
N THR A 320 17.87 24.00 9.05
CA THR A 320 17.90 22.95 8.02
C THR A 320 18.22 21.59 8.64
N TRP A 321 17.55 20.53 8.21
CA TRP A 321 17.86 19.16 8.64
C TRP A 321 18.89 18.57 7.68
N GLU A 322 20.05 18.21 8.20
CA GLU A 322 21.19 17.74 7.41
C GLU A 322 21.61 16.35 7.90
N TRP A 323 22.08 15.52 6.96
CA TRP A 323 22.65 14.21 7.25
C TRP A 323 24.16 14.36 7.37
N ASP A 324 24.68 14.10 8.57
CA ASP A 324 26.11 14.19 8.85
C ASP A 324 26.65 12.88 9.40
N ILE A 325 27.97 12.72 9.33
CA ILE A 325 28.66 11.59 9.92
C ILE A 325 29.09 11.94 11.35
N ALA A 326 28.78 11.05 12.29
CA ALA A 326 29.19 11.14 13.68
C ALA A 326 29.99 9.90 14.11
N VAL A 327 30.85 10.07 15.10
CA VAL A 327 31.56 8.96 15.75
C VAL A 327 31.19 8.88 17.22
N VAL A 328 31.12 7.67 17.77
CA VAL A 328 30.73 7.42 19.15
C VAL A 328 31.46 6.17 19.69
N PRO A 329 31.82 6.13 20.98
CA PRO A 329 32.27 4.89 21.62
C PRO A 329 31.22 3.78 21.47
N SER A 330 31.66 2.59 21.09
CA SER A 330 30.76 1.46 20.83
C SER A 330 30.05 0.96 22.10
N ASP A 331 30.57 1.28 23.29
CA ASP A 331 30.00 0.98 24.61
C ASP A 331 28.89 1.96 25.05
N GLY A 332 28.62 3.01 24.26
CA GLY A 332 27.63 4.03 24.58
C GLY A 332 28.02 4.96 25.74
N SER A 333 29.29 4.99 26.14
CA SER A 333 29.80 5.83 27.24
C SER A 333 29.74 7.34 26.95
N ALA A 334 29.64 7.73 25.68
CA ALA A 334 29.53 9.13 25.25
C ALA A 334 28.44 9.33 24.18
N ARG A 335 28.07 10.59 23.96
CA ARG A 335 27.15 10.97 22.89
C ARG A 335 27.88 11.00 21.53
N PRO A 336 27.16 10.81 20.40
CA PRO A 336 27.74 10.95 19.07
C PRO A 336 28.36 12.33 18.86
N ARG A 337 29.60 12.36 18.37
CA ARG A 337 30.33 13.57 17.97
C ARG A 337 30.31 13.68 16.45
N ILE A 338 29.66 14.72 15.94
CA ILE A 338 29.62 15.02 14.49
C ILE A 338 31.02 15.42 14.00
N LEU A 339 31.43 14.91 12.85
CA LEU A 339 32.76 15.11 12.27
C LEU A 339 32.90 16.46 11.58
N GLU A 340 31.92 16.83 10.76
CA GLU A 340 31.85 18.07 9.99
C GLU A 340 30.38 18.50 9.91
N THR A 341 30.15 19.79 9.71
CA THR A 341 28.83 20.33 9.38
C THR A 341 29.01 21.19 8.14
N MET A 342 28.81 20.63 6.96
CA MET A 342 28.71 21.39 5.70
C MET A 342 27.30 21.25 5.14
N ASN A 343 26.90 22.11 4.21
CA ASN A 343 25.58 22.00 3.59
C ASN A 343 25.62 20.87 2.55
N SER A 344 25.65 19.63 3.03
CA SER A 344 25.69 18.40 2.25
C SER A 344 25.00 17.25 2.98
N THR A 345 24.62 16.22 2.23
CA THR A 345 24.15 14.93 2.72
C THR A 345 25.34 13.97 2.78
N ASP A 346 25.82 13.66 3.98
CA ASP A 346 26.99 12.80 4.20
C ASP A 346 26.60 11.47 4.84
N ILE A 347 27.02 10.37 4.23
CA ILE A 347 26.69 9.01 4.69
C ILE A 347 27.97 8.17 4.78
N ALA A 348 28.31 7.69 5.97
CA ALA A 348 29.42 6.77 6.20
C ALA A 348 28.95 5.31 6.05
N THR A 349 29.76 4.50 5.35
CA THR A 349 29.38 3.10 5.04
C THR A 349 30.42 2.07 5.45
N ALA A 350 31.70 2.43 5.54
CA ALA A 350 32.74 1.50 6.02
C ALA A 350 33.96 2.21 6.64
N TRP A 351 34.58 1.58 7.64
CA TRP A 351 35.94 1.90 8.08
C TRP A 351 36.96 1.24 7.15
N SER A 352 38.10 1.90 6.95
CA SER A 352 39.26 1.25 6.35
C SER A 352 39.76 0.12 7.26
N PRO A 353 40.27 -1.00 6.72
CA PRO A 353 40.76 -2.11 7.52
C PRO A 353 41.88 -1.74 8.50
N ASP A 354 42.63 -0.66 8.21
CA ASP A 354 43.68 -0.13 9.08
C ASP A 354 43.17 0.84 10.16
N GLY A 355 41.86 1.15 10.18
CA GLY A 355 41.19 1.99 11.16
C GLY A 355 41.50 3.48 11.06
N LYS A 356 42.21 3.93 10.02
CA LYS A 356 42.65 5.33 9.89
C LYS A 356 41.66 6.23 9.17
N SER A 357 40.71 5.67 8.43
CA SER A 357 39.79 6.45 7.61
C SER A 357 38.44 5.77 7.49
N LEU A 358 37.43 6.55 7.11
CA LEU A 358 36.14 6.07 6.65
C LEU A 358 36.07 6.19 5.12
N VAL A 359 35.19 5.42 4.52
CA VAL A 359 34.67 5.71 3.18
C VAL A 359 33.16 5.95 3.29
N GLY A 360 32.69 6.92 2.52
CA GLY A 360 31.30 7.35 2.50
C GLY A 360 30.98 8.07 1.19
N HIS A 361 29.75 8.53 1.05
CA HIS A 361 29.34 9.37 -0.07
C HIS A 361 28.77 10.69 0.41
N SER A 362 28.94 11.73 -0.40
CA SER A 362 28.49 13.09 -0.11
C SER A 362 28.04 13.80 -1.37
N ASP A 363 26.98 14.60 -1.29
CA ASP A 363 26.49 15.44 -2.39
C ASP A 363 27.17 16.83 -2.44
N ARG A 364 28.21 17.05 -1.63
CA ARG A 364 28.93 18.34 -1.49
C ARG A 364 29.49 18.92 -2.80
N SER A 365 29.62 18.11 -3.85
CA SER A 365 30.05 18.53 -5.20
C SER A 365 28.89 18.81 -6.17
N GLY A 366 27.63 18.64 -5.76
CA GLY A 366 26.42 18.85 -6.56
C GLY A 366 25.67 17.57 -6.95
N ASN A 367 26.32 16.42 -6.84
CA ASN A 367 25.82 15.06 -6.98
C ASN A 367 26.54 14.16 -5.96
N PHE A 368 26.04 12.94 -5.72
CA PHE A 368 26.71 12.02 -4.81
C PHE A 368 28.01 11.51 -5.40
N GLU A 369 29.10 11.71 -4.66
CA GLU A 369 30.44 11.22 -4.95
C GLU A 369 31.00 10.43 -3.77
N ILE A 370 31.96 9.56 -4.02
CA ILE A 370 32.66 8.78 -3.00
C ILE A 370 33.79 9.60 -2.40
N TYR A 371 33.85 9.64 -1.07
CA TYR A 371 34.90 10.31 -0.30
C TYR A 371 35.59 9.35 0.66
N ARG A 372 36.91 9.52 0.76
CA ARG A 372 37.70 9.05 1.89
C ARG A 372 37.69 10.13 2.96
N ILE A 373 37.35 9.74 4.19
CA ILE A 373 37.09 10.68 5.29
C ILE A 373 38.04 10.38 6.44
N ASP A 374 38.73 11.41 6.93
CA ASP A 374 39.56 11.32 8.14
C ASP A 374 38.68 11.65 9.37
N PRO A 375 38.36 10.67 10.24
CA PRO A 375 37.50 10.91 11.40
C PRO A 375 38.17 11.71 12.53
N ALA A 376 39.51 11.83 12.51
CA ALA A 376 40.25 12.63 13.48
C ALA A 376 40.23 14.12 13.11
N SER A 377 40.42 14.44 11.83
CA SER A 377 40.46 15.83 11.35
C SER A 377 39.15 16.34 10.75
N GLY A 378 38.24 15.45 10.36
CA GLY A 378 37.03 15.80 9.59
C GLY A 378 37.31 16.11 8.11
N ASN A 379 38.47 15.71 7.57
CA ASN A 379 38.83 16.02 6.18
C ASN A 379 38.23 15.01 5.20
N TYR A 380 37.75 15.49 4.06
CA TYR A 380 37.20 14.66 2.98
C TYR A 380 38.07 14.77 1.73
N GLN A 381 38.46 13.62 1.19
CA GLN A 381 39.19 13.49 -0.07
C GLN A 381 38.29 12.76 -1.07
N ALA A 382 37.93 13.43 -2.17
CA ALA A 382 37.15 12.81 -3.24
C ALA A 382 37.94 11.66 -3.87
N LEU A 383 37.29 10.50 -4.03
CA LEU A 383 37.81 9.35 -4.76
C LEU A 383 37.19 9.25 -6.16
N THR A 384 35.99 9.81 -6.34
CA THR A 384 35.28 9.89 -7.62
C THR A 384 34.94 11.34 -7.96
N ASN A 385 34.63 11.57 -9.25
CA ASN A 385 34.18 12.84 -9.80
C ASN A 385 33.59 12.56 -11.18
N ASP A 386 32.30 12.25 -11.23
CA ASP A 386 31.57 11.83 -12.42
C ASP A 386 30.17 12.47 -12.42
N PRO A 387 29.57 12.84 -13.56
CA PRO A 387 28.19 13.31 -13.58
C PRO A 387 27.15 12.30 -13.04
N ALA A 388 27.51 11.01 -13.03
CA ALA A 388 26.74 9.91 -12.42
C ALA A 388 26.67 10.03 -10.89
N ALA A 389 25.66 9.44 -10.26
CA ALA A 389 25.62 9.32 -8.80
C ALA A 389 26.44 8.10 -8.35
N ASP A 390 27.49 8.34 -7.56
CA ASP A 390 28.31 7.30 -6.93
C ASP A 390 27.98 7.19 -5.43
N THR A 391 27.55 6.01 -4.99
CA THR A 391 26.94 5.80 -3.67
C THR A 391 27.32 4.46 -3.03
N TRP A 392 27.09 4.34 -1.72
CA TRP A 392 27.32 3.13 -0.91
C TRP A 392 28.67 2.43 -1.11
N PRO A 393 29.80 3.10 -0.82
CA PRO A 393 31.11 2.49 -0.98
C PRO A 393 31.42 1.46 0.12
N ALA A 394 32.21 0.44 -0.19
CA ALA A 394 32.67 -0.59 0.74
C ALA A 394 34.11 -0.99 0.46
N TRP A 395 34.93 -1.03 1.52
CA TRP A 395 36.33 -1.47 1.46
C TRP A 395 36.44 -2.98 1.26
N SER A 396 37.37 -3.41 0.41
CA SER A 396 37.85 -4.78 0.43
C SER A 396 38.57 -5.08 1.76
N PRO A 397 38.57 -6.33 2.24
CA PRO A 397 39.20 -6.68 3.52
C PRO A 397 40.72 -6.39 3.55
N ASP A 398 41.38 -6.39 2.40
CA ASP A 398 42.81 -6.04 2.25
C ASP A 398 43.07 -4.53 2.12
N GLY A 399 42.02 -3.71 2.06
CA GLY A 399 42.09 -2.25 1.97
C GLY A 399 42.59 -1.71 0.63
N ARG A 400 42.69 -2.54 -0.42
CA ARG A 400 43.24 -2.14 -1.72
C ARG A 400 42.19 -1.71 -2.74
N THR A 401 40.95 -2.12 -2.55
CA THR A 401 39.86 -1.93 -3.50
C THR A 401 38.65 -1.35 -2.78
N VAL A 402 37.89 -0.51 -3.47
CA VAL A 402 36.59 -0.02 -3.03
C VAL A 402 35.54 -0.49 -4.03
N ALA A 403 34.51 -1.16 -3.53
CA ALA A 403 33.30 -1.44 -4.29
C ALA A 403 32.30 -0.31 -4.04
N PHE A 404 31.53 0.11 -5.03
CA PHE A 404 30.54 1.17 -4.91
C PHE A 404 29.42 1.00 -5.93
N SER A 405 28.30 1.70 -5.73
CA SER A 405 27.17 1.71 -6.67
C SER A 405 27.29 2.94 -7.57
N SER A 406 27.09 2.79 -8.88
CA SER A 406 27.14 3.89 -9.83
C SER A 406 26.17 3.72 -10.98
N ASP A 407 25.49 4.80 -11.37
CA ASP A 407 24.56 4.84 -12.51
C ASP A 407 25.19 5.31 -13.83
N ARG A 408 26.53 5.41 -13.91
CA ARG A 408 27.28 5.84 -15.11
C ARG A 408 27.02 4.99 -16.37
N GLY A 409 26.48 3.79 -16.21
CA GLY A 409 26.04 2.91 -17.31
C GLY A 409 24.58 3.07 -17.74
N GLY A 410 23.86 4.06 -17.18
CA GLY A 410 22.42 4.30 -17.38
C GLY A 410 21.51 3.61 -16.36
N ARG A 411 22.06 2.75 -15.49
CA ARG A 411 21.42 2.07 -14.37
C ARG A 411 22.42 1.89 -13.24
N SER A 412 21.95 1.84 -11.98
CA SER A 412 22.85 1.64 -10.85
C SER A 412 23.44 0.23 -10.90
N GLN A 413 24.76 0.13 -10.93
CA GLN A 413 25.49 -1.13 -10.95
C GLN A 413 26.59 -1.12 -9.90
N VAL A 414 27.12 -2.29 -9.55
CA VAL A 414 28.31 -2.39 -8.70
C VAL A 414 29.54 -2.15 -9.56
N TRP A 415 30.40 -1.23 -9.11
CA TRP A 415 31.68 -0.87 -9.68
C TRP A 415 32.79 -1.10 -8.66
N LEU A 416 33.99 -1.36 -9.16
CA LEU A 416 35.21 -1.49 -8.37
C LEU A 416 36.21 -0.43 -8.78
N MET A 417 36.91 0.15 -7.81
CA MET A 417 38.06 1.03 -8.04
C MET A 417 39.18 0.72 -7.05
N ASN A 418 40.37 1.20 -7.33
CA ASN A 418 41.47 1.18 -6.38
C ASN A 418 41.15 2.06 -5.15
N ALA A 419 41.80 1.77 -4.03
CA ALA A 419 41.72 2.55 -2.79
C ALA A 419 41.99 4.05 -2.94
N ASP A 420 42.73 4.44 -3.98
CA ASP A 420 43.09 5.82 -4.30
C ASP A 420 42.12 6.50 -5.29
N GLY A 421 41.03 5.82 -5.68
CA GLY A 421 40.05 6.29 -6.67
C GLY A 421 40.40 5.91 -8.13
N GLY A 422 41.57 5.30 -8.37
CA GLY A 422 42.01 4.95 -9.71
C GLY A 422 41.30 3.73 -10.32
N SER A 423 41.30 3.68 -11.65
CA SER A 423 40.87 2.51 -12.44
C SER A 423 39.46 1.96 -12.16
N PRO A 424 38.41 2.81 -12.13
CA PRO A 424 37.05 2.33 -11.95
C PRO A 424 36.63 1.41 -13.10
N HIS A 425 36.05 0.24 -12.77
CA HIS A 425 35.49 -0.69 -13.74
C HIS A 425 34.22 -1.34 -13.21
N GLN A 426 33.31 -1.65 -14.13
CA GLN A 426 32.02 -2.23 -13.81
C GLN A 426 32.15 -3.71 -13.46
N LEU A 427 31.51 -4.14 -12.38
CA LEU A 427 31.50 -5.54 -11.94
C LEU A 427 30.23 -6.27 -12.38
N THR A 428 29.07 -5.62 -12.22
CA THR A 428 27.76 -6.22 -12.53
C THR A 428 27.14 -5.60 -13.78
N THR A 429 26.42 -6.40 -14.57
CA THR A 429 25.84 -5.95 -15.85
C THR A 429 24.38 -6.38 -16.07
N GLY A 430 23.70 -6.84 -15.01
CA GLY A 430 22.33 -7.36 -15.09
C GLY A 430 21.24 -6.31 -15.38
N ASP A 431 20.03 -6.80 -15.67
CA ASP A 431 18.87 -5.99 -16.09
C ASP A 431 18.19 -5.19 -14.96
N GLY A 432 18.61 -5.38 -13.71
CA GLY A 432 18.15 -4.63 -12.54
C GLY A 432 19.20 -3.64 -12.04
N ASP A 433 18.76 -2.71 -11.21
CA ASP A 433 19.65 -1.85 -10.44
C ASP A 433 20.26 -2.64 -9.28
N ASN A 434 21.56 -2.44 -9.06
CA ASN A 434 22.34 -3.08 -8.00
C ASN A 434 22.93 -2.02 -7.07
N TRP A 435 22.80 -2.24 -5.76
CA TRP A 435 23.20 -1.30 -4.71
C TRP A 435 23.85 -1.99 -3.51
N LEU A 436 24.43 -1.19 -2.61
CA LEU A 436 24.93 -1.62 -1.29
C LEU A 436 25.88 -2.82 -1.38
N PRO A 437 27.00 -2.72 -2.11
CA PRO A 437 27.99 -3.80 -2.16
C PRO A 437 28.59 -4.07 -0.77
N ALA A 438 28.77 -5.34 -0.43
CA ALA A 438 29.42 -5.78 0.80
C ALA A 438 30.39 -6.94 0.51
N TRP A 439 31.63 -6.82 0.96
CA TRP A 439 32.67 -7.81 0.73
C TRP A 439 32.57 -9.00 1.69
N SER A 440 32.83 -10.21 1.20
CA SER A 440 33.14 -11.35 2.05
C SER A 440 34.46 -11.14 2.79
N ALA A 441 34.60 -11.75 3.96
CA ALA A 441 35.80 -11.62 4.79
C ALA A 441 37.10 -12.06 4.09
N ASP A 442 37.01 -13.00 3.14
CA ASP A 442 38.15 -13.47 2.33
C ASP A 442 38.43 -12.61 1.09
N GLY A 443 37.59 -11.59 0.81
CA GLY A 443 37.72 -10.70 -0.33
C GLY A 443 37.39 -11.34 -1.69
N ARG A 444 36.84 -12.56 -1.71
CA ARG A 444 36.60 -13.30 -2.98
C ARG A 444 35.20 -13.09 -3.54
N GLN A 445 34.26 -12.63 -2.72
CA GLN A 445 32.86 -12.47 -3.07
C GLN A 445 32.38 -11.08 -2.67
N ILE A 446 31.40 -10.59 -3.41
CA ILE A 446 30.68 -9.35 -3.10
C ILE A 446 29.19 -9.68 -3.14
N SER A 447 28.48 -9.38 -2.04
CA SER A 447 27.02 -9.37 -2.04
C SER A 447 26.50 -7.97 -2.31
N PHE A 448 25.32 -7.87 -2.92
CA PHE A 448 24.67 -6.60 -3.25
C PHE A 448 23.15 -6.80 -3.28
N LEU A 449 22.39 -5.72 -3.14
CA LEU A 449 20.95 -5.76 -3.33
C LEU A 449 20.62 -5.55 -4.81
N SER A 450 19.65 -6.29 -5.34
CA SER A 450 19.16 -6.13 -6.71
C SER A 450 17.64 -6.12 -6.77
N ASN A 451 17.07 -5.25 -7.61
CA ASN A 451 15.62 -5.23 -7.90
C ASN A 451 15.22 -6.07 -9.12
N ARG A 452 16.13 -6.87 -9.70
CA ARG A 452 15.93 -7.53 -11.01
C ARG A 452 14.77 -8.52 -11.07
N ASP A 453 14.34 -9.04 -9.92
CA ASP A 453 13.24 -10.00 -9.81
C ASP A 453 11.89 -9.34 -9.50
N GLY A 454 11.84 -8.00 -9.45
CA GLY A 454 10.64 -7.21 -9.11
C GLY A 454 10.52 -6.84 -7.62
N ASN A 455 11.38 -7.40 -6.77
CA ASN A 455 11.59 -7.06 -5.37
C ASN A 455 13.10 -6.96 -5.06
N LEU A 456 13.47 -6.40 -3.90
CA LEU A 456 14.87 -6.27 -3.49
C LEU A 456 15.37 -7.58 -2.89
N GLU A 457 16.31 -8.22 -3.57
CA GLU A 457 16.94 -9.48 -3.13
C GLU A 457 18.45 -9.33 -2.96
N ILE A 458 19.06 -10.14 -2.09
CA ILE A 458 20.52 -10.21 -1.93
C ILE A 458 21.08 -11.15 -2.98
N TYR A 459 21.90 -10.58 -3.84
CA TYR A 459 22.70 -11.28 -4.82
C TYR A 459 24.16 -11.38 -4.38
N ARG A 460 24.89 -12.31 -4.98
CA ARG A 460 26.34 -12.47 -4.81
C ARG A 460 27.01 -12.68 -6.16
N VAL A 461 28.18 -12.07 -6.31
CA VAL A 461 29.09 -12.26 -7.45
C VAL A 461 30.53 -12.46 -6.94
N ALA A 462 31.36 -13.15 -7.72
CA ALA A 462 32.78 -13.20 -7.43
C ALA A 462 33.41 -11.80 -7.63
N ALA A 463 34.40 -11.44 -6.82
CA ALA A 463 35.04 -10.12 -6.88
C ALA A 463 35.78 -9.84 -8.20
N ASN A 464 36.09 -10.88 -8.98
CA ASN A 464 36.65 -10.78 -10.33
C ASN A 464 35.59 -10.86 -11.44
N GLY A 465 34.31 -10.76 -11.09
CA GLY A 465 33.17 -10.89 -11.99
C GLY A 465 32.77 -12.34 -12.26
N GLY A 466 31.75 -12.52 -13.09
CA GLY A 466 31.20 -13.82 -13.46
C GLY A 466 29.71 -13.93 -13.13
N ASP A 467 29.23 -15.16 -12.99
CA ASP A 467 27.81 -15.43 -12.78
C ASP A 467 27.32 -14.90 -11.42
N GLU A 468 26.17 -14.24 -11.44
CA GLU A 468 25.54 -13.64 -10.27
C GLU A 468 24.49 -14.62 -9.71
N THR A 469 24.55 -14.90 -8.41
CA THR A 469 23.65 -15.86 -7.73
C THR A 469 22.74 -15.15 -6.75
N ASN A 470 21.43 -15.41 -6.82
CA ASN A 470 20.47 -14.94 -5.83
C ASN A 470 20.57 -15.78 -4.53
N LEU A 471 20.81 -15.13 -3.38
CA LEU A 471 20.91 -15.76 -2.06
C LEU A 471 19.60 -15.76 -1.28
N THR A 472 18.69 -14.84 -1.58
CA THR A 472 17.37 -14.75 -0.94
C THR A 472 16.31 -15.02 -2.00
N GLN A 473 15.85 -16.27 -2.06
CA GLN A 473 14.71 -16.64 -2.90
C GLN A 473 13.49 -16.68 -2.00
N THR A 474 12.80 -15.55 -1.81
CA THR A 474 11.55 -15.52 -1.06
C THR A 474 10.37 -15.13 -1.95
N PRO A 475 9.93 -16.00 -2.90
CA PRO A 475 8.81 -15.69 -3.81
C PRO A 475 7.48 -15.35 -3.11
N GLU A 476 7.30 -15.81 -1.87
CA GLU A 476 6.10 -15.58 -1.06
C GLU A 476 6.21 -14.35 -0.16
N ARG A 477 7.39 -13.73 -0.08
CA ARG A 477 7.63 -12.57 0.75
C ARG A 477 8.16 -11.48 -0.16
N ASP A 478 7.31 -10.51 -0.45
CA ASP A 478 7.77 -9.27 -1.03
C ASP A 478 8.56 -8.48 0.03
N GLU A 479 9.73 -8.97 0.41
CA GLU A 479 10.59 -8.36 1.41
C GLU A 479 11.27 -7.16 0.78
N TRP A 480 11.30 -6.06 1.52
CA TRP A 480 12.29 -5.04 1.25
C TRP A 480 13.50 -5.33 2.12
N LEU A 481 14.55 -5.82 1.46
CA LEU A 481 15.86 -5.90 2.06
C LEU A 481 16.44 -4.49 2.05
N THR A 482 16.83 -3.99 3.23
CA THR A 482 17.31 -2.61 3.38
C THR A 482 18.83 -2.52 3.51
N ALA A 483 19.49 -3.63 3.88
CA ALA A 483 20.94 -3.74 3.98
C ALA A 483 21.38 -5.17 4.35
N GLN A 484 22.66 -5.47 4.07
CA GLN A 484 23.33 -6.71 4.41
C GLN A 484 24.79 -6.48 4.83
N ALA A 485 25.31 -7.34 5.70
CA ALA A 485 26.72 -7.33 6.12
C ALA A 485 27.23 -8.76 6.36
N TRP A 486 28.51 -8.98 6.03
CA TRP A 486 29.19 -10.27 6.28
C TRP A 486 29.73 -10.33 7.70
N SER A 487 29.71 -11.52 8.30
CA SER A 487 30.42 -11.75 9.55
C SER A 487 31.94 -11.72 9.31
N PRO A 488 32.76 -11.33 10.30
CA PRO A 488 34.21 -11.21 10.15
C PRO A 488 34.92 -12.53 9.80
N ASP A 489 34.33 -13.67 10.16
CA ASP A 489 34.80 -15.01 9.82
C ASP A 489 34.28 -15.50 8.45
N GLY A 490 33.43 -14.71 7.79
CA GLY A 490 32.79 -15.04 6.51
C GLY A 490 31.75 -16.15 6.59
N SER A 491 31.39 -16.65 7.78
CA SER A 491 30.48 -17.79 7.95
C SER A 491 29.00 -17.43 7.87
N LYS A 492 28.64 -16.15 7.94
CA LYS A 492 27.27 -15.65 7.95
C LYS A 492 27.12 -14.32 7.23
N ILE A 493 25.90 -14.06 6.79
CA ILE A 493 25.42 -12.74 6.36
C ILE A 493 24.27 -12.35 7.27
N ILE A 494 24.33 -11.15 7.86
CA ILE A 494 23.19 -10.52 8.55
C ILE A 494 22.50 -9.57 7.59
N TYR A 495 21.18 -9.53 7.62
CA TYR A 495 20.39 -8.64 6.79
C TYR A 495 19.12 -8.22 7.50
N THR A 496 18.57 -7.10 7.04
CA THR A 496 17.27 -6.62 7.50
C THR A 496 16.23 -6.91 6.43
N SER A 497 15.11 -7.51 6.84
CA SER A 497 13.93 -7.72 6.00
C SER A 497 12.75 -6.95 6.60
N THR A 498 12.05 -6.17 5.77
CA THR A 498 10.71 -5.68 6.12
C THR A 498 9.68 -6.54 5.41
N LEU A 499 8.74 -7.08 6.19
CA LEU A 499 7.58 -7.77 5.62
C LEU A 499 6.74 -6.73 4.87
N ARG A 500 6.52 -6.88 3.55
CA ARG A 500 5.36 -6.25 2.92
C ARG A 500 4.14 -6.72 3.70
N ASN A 501 3.34 -5.77 4.18
CA ASN A 501 2.00 -6.11 4.65
C ASN A 501 1.32 -6.95 3.56
N ALA A 502 0.79 -8.12 3.92
CA ALA A 502 0.22 -9.14 3.04
C ALA A 502 -1.00 -8.70 2.19
N GLY A 503 -1.17 -7.40 1.92
CA GLY A 503 -2.26 -6.81 1.16
C GLY A 503 -1.86 -6.25 -0.21
N GLU A 504 -0.58 -6.14 -0.54
CA GLU A 504 -0.16 -5.72 -1.87
C GLU A 504 0.29 -6.95 -2.67
N ASN A 505 -0.47 -7.27 -3.71
CA ASN A 505 -0.23 -8.41 -4.59
C ASN A 505 0.68 -7.94 -5.75
N PRO A 506 1.71 -8.68 -6.20
CA PRO A 506 2.47 -8.33 -7.42
C PRO A 506 1.59 -8.27 -8.68
N LEU A 507 0.40 -8.88 -8.62
CA LEU A 507 -0.64 -8.72 -9.64
C LEU A 507 -1.46 -7.43 -9.47
N SER A 508 -1.20 -6.54 -8.51
CA SER A 508 -2.07 -5.39 -8.19
C SER A 508 -2.16 -4.35 -9.31
N LEU A 509 -1.12 -4.14 -10.10
CA LEU A 509 -1.16 -3.28 -11.29
C LEU A 509 -1.98 -3.92 -12.44
N PRO A 510 -1.68 -5.16 -12.89
CA PRO A 510 -2.50 -5.86 -13.88
C PRO A 510 -3.94 -6.13 -13.44
N LEU A 511 -4.15 -6.54 -12.19
CA LEU A 511 -5.48 -6.75 -11.59
C LEU A 511 -6.17 -5.43 -11.32
N GLY A 512 -5.46 -4.37 -10.94
CA GLY A 512 -6.00 -3.02 -10.77
C GLY A 512 -6.67 -2.53 -12.05
N ALA A 513 -5.97 -2.62 -13.18
CA ALA A 513 -6.55 -2.33 -14.50
C ALA A 513 -7.72 -3.26 -14.83
N THR A 514 -7.60 -4.55 -14.53
CA THR A 514 -8.66 -5.54 -14.78
C THR A 514 -9.90 -5.29 -13.91
N GLY A 515 -9.74 -4.93 -12.64
CA GLY A 515 -10.82 -4.66 -11.69
C GLY A 515 -11.49 -3.34 -11.97
N ILE A 516 -10.75 -2.33 -12.44
CA ILE A 516 -11.33 -1.11 -13.04
C ILE A 516 -12.26 -1.47 -14.18
N ILE A 517 -11.80 -2.30 -15.11
CA ILE A 517 -12.60 -2.70 -16.27
C ILE A 517 -13.82 -3.48 -15.79
N VAL A 518 -13.66 -4.53 -14.99
CA VAL A 518 -14.76 -5.37 -14.49
C VAL A 518 -15.79 -4.55 -13.70
N GLN A 519 -15.36 -3.67 -12.79
CA GLN A 519 -16.29 -2.83 -12.04
C GLN A 519 -16.96 -1.79 -12.91
N SER A 520 -16.24 -1.17 -13.83
CA SER A 520 -16.83 -0.20 -14.74
C SER A 520 -17.84 -0.88 -15.67
N LEU A 521 -17.57 -2.13 -16.09
CA LEU A 521 -18.51 -2.96 -16.85
C LEU A 521 -19.76 -3.32 -16.06
N LEU A 522 -19.59 -3.78 -14.82
CA LEU A 522 -20.71 -4.11 -13.93
C LEU A 522 -21.54 -2.86 -13.62
N LEU A 523 -20.88 -1.76 -13.25
CA LEU A 523 -21.53 -0.49 -12.92
C LEU A 523 -22.28 0.08 -14.12
N VAL A 524 -21.62 0.24 -15.28
CA VAL A 524 -22.27 0.80 -16.48
C VAL A 524 -23.33 -0.15 -17.04
N GLY A 525 -23.05 -1.45 -17.12
CA GLY A 525 -24.02 -2.43 -17.61
C GLY A 525 -25.30 -2.44 -16.76
N ILE A 526 -25.16 -2.50 -15.45
CA ILE A 526 -26.29 -2.51 -14.50
C ILE A 526 -27.04 -1.18 -14.50
N LEU A 527 -26.33 -0.04 -14.50
CA LEU A 527 -26.95 1.29 -14.57
C LEU A 527 -27.73 1.50 -15.87
N LEU A 528 -27.16 1.12 -17.02
CA LEU A 528 -27.83 1.26 -18.32
C LEU A 528 -29.05 0.33 -18.43
N VAL A 529 -28.97 -0.90 -17.91
CA VAL A 529 -30.11 -1.82 -17.84
C VAL A 529 -31.23 -1.24 -16.97
N ALA A 530 -30.90 -0.77 -15.76
CA ALA A 530 -31.89 -0.16 -14.87
C ALA A 530 -32.47 1.15 -15.44
N ARG A 531 -31.66 1.88 -16.22
CA ARG A 531 -32.09 3.10 -16.91
C ARG A 531 -33.03 2.82 -18.08
N ARG A 532 -32.83 1.75 -18.84
CA ARG A 532 -33.72 1.33 -19.96
C ARG A 532 -35.14 0.99 -19.50
N VAL A 533 -35.31 0.53 -18.26
CA VAL A 533 -36.63 0.19 -17.70
C VAL A 533 -37.27 1.40 -16.97
N ASP A 534 -36.72 2.61 -17.15
CA ASP A 534 -37.09 3.86 -16.47
C ASP A 534 -37.23 3.76 -14.93
N ARG A 535 -36.46 2.85 -14.33
CA ARG A 535 -36.53 2.57 -12.88
C ARG A 535 -35.80 3.61 -12.03
N LEU A 536 -34.83 4.31 -12.62
CA LEU A 536 -33.92 5.18 -11.88
C LEU A 536 -34.40 6.65 -11.88
N PRO A 537 -34.73 7.24 -10.72
CA PRO A 537 -34.98 8.69 -10.62
C PRO A 537 -33.69 9.51 -10.78
N VAL A 538 -33.81 10.83 -10.91
CA VAL A 538 -32.64 11.74 -10.81
C VAL A 538 -31.99 11.56 -9.44
N GLY A 539 -30.66 11.48 -9.41
CA GLY A 539 -29.88 11.24 -8.19
C GLY A 539 -29.56 9.76 -7.96
N ALA A 540 -30.14 8.85 -8.74
CA ALA A 540 -29.91 7.42 -8.57
C ALA A 540 -28.49 6.99 -8.95
N ILE A 541 -27.90 7.63 -9.98
CA ILE A 541 -26.51 7.33 -10.39
C ILE A 541 -25.57 7.70 -9.25
N THR A 542 -25.77 8.87 -8.65
CA THR A 542 -25.04 9.35 -7.47
C THR A 542 -25.13 8.38 -6.31
N ILE A 543 -26.34 7.99 -5.91
CA ILE A 543 -26.54 7.09 -4.75
C ILE A 543 -25.82 5.76 -4.97
N VAL A 544 -25.94 5.18 -6.16
CA VAL A 544 -25.34 3.89 -6.50
C VAL A 544 -23.81 3.94 -6.45
N ILE A 545 -23.23 4.96 -7.08
CA ILE A 545 -21.78 5.19 -7.11
C ILE A 545 -21.24 5.45 -5.70
N VAL A 546 -21.93 6.27 -4.91
CA VAL A 546 -21.51 6.63 -3.54
C VAL A 546 -21.58 5.41 -2.62
N ILE A 547 -22.64 4.60 -2.67
CA ILE A 547 -22.73 3.36 -1.88
C ILE A 547 -21.58 2.41 -2.24
N SER A 548 -21.36 2.18 -3.54
CA SER A 548 -20.27 1.30 -3.99
C SER A 548 -18.90 1.81 -3.54
N THR A 549 -18.63 3.11 -3.67
CA THR A 549 -17.37 3.73 -3.24
C THR A 549 -17.20 3.73 -1.72
N ALA A 550 -18.28 3.99 -0.96
CA ALA A 550 -18.23 4.03 0.50
C ALA A 550 -17.88 2.66 1.10
N VAL A 551 -18.34 1.57 0.47
CA VAL A 551 -17.98 0.20 0.88
C VAL A 551 -16.48 -0.02 0.72
N LEU A 552 -15.94 0.35 -0.44
CA LEU A 552 -14.53 0.21 -0.76
C LEU A 552 -13.67 1.05 0.19
N ALA A 553 -14.06 2.31 0.39
CA ALA A 553 -13.41 3.22 1.32
C ALA A 553 -13.51 2.73 2.78
N ALA A 554 -14.58 2.03 3.17
CA ALA A 554 -14.69 1.45 4.50
C ALA A 554 -13.73 0.28 4.73
N VAL A 555 -13.34 -0.42 3.67
CA VAL A 555 -12.31 -1.47 3.73
C VAL A 555 -10.90 -0.87 3.75
N SER A 556 -10.61 0.10 2.88
CA SER A 556 -9.25 0.64 2.73
C SER A 556 -8.90 1.83 3.62
N GLY A 557 -9.90 2.49 4.19
CA GLY A 557 -9.72 3.75 4.92
C GLY A 557 -9.61 4.98 4.01
N GLU A 558 -9.76 4.84 2.69
CA GLU A 558 -9.55 5.90 1.70
C GLU A 558 -10.84 6.72 1.46
N TYR A 559 -11.33 7.36 2.52
CA TYR A 559 -12.62 8.08 2.54
C TYR A 559 -12.68 9.30 1.64
N GLN A 560 -11.55 9.88 1.23
CA GLN A 560 -11.51 11.03 0.33
C GLN A 560 -12.15 10.73 -1.04
N PHE A 561 -12.13 9.48 -1.50
CA PHE A 561 -12.74 9.11 -2.79
C PHE A 561 -14.27 9.17 -2.77
N ILE A 562 -14.91 9.16 -1.61
CA ILE A 562 -16.38 9.28 -1.49
C ILE A 562 -16.85 10.64 -2.03
N VAL A 563 -16.10 11.71 -1.75
CA VAL A 563 -16.43 13.07 -2.23
C VAL A 563 -16.33 13.14 -3.75
N SER A 564 -15.25 12.60 -4.32
CA SER A 564 -15.08 12.54 -5.78
C SER A 564 -16.15 11.71 -6.46
N ALA A 565 -16.51 10.56 -5.88
CA ALA A 565 -17.58 9.71 -6.37
C ALA A 565 -18.94 10.42 -6.34
N ALA A 566 -19.21 11.20 -5.29
CA ALA A 566 -20.42 12.01 -5.20
C ALA A 566 -20.46 13.11 -6.28
N LEU A 567 -19.35 13.82 -6.51
CA LEU A 567 -19.25 14.85 -7.55
C LEU A 567 -19.42 14.26 -8.97
N ALA A 568 -18.76 13.13 -9.24
CA ALA A 568 -18.91 12.39 -10.50
C ALA A 568 -20.36 11.93 -10.71
N GLY A 569 -20.97 11.37 -9.66
CA GLY A 569 -22.36 10.95 -9.67
C GLY A 569 -23.35 12.08 -9.96
N VAL A 570 -23.22 13.22 -9.27
CA VAL A 570 -24.08 14.39 -9.47
C VAL A 570 -23.95 14.90 -10.90
N THR A 571 -22.72 14.97 -11.41
CA THR A 571 -22.46 15.39 -12.79
C THR A 571 -23.11 14.44 -13.80
N ALA A 572 -23.03 13.13 -13.56
CA ALA A 572 -23.67 12.12 -14.40
C ALA A 572 -25.21 12.19 -14.34
N ASP A 573 -25.81 12.41 -13.17
CA ASP A 573 -27.26 12.59 -13.02
C ASP A 573 -27.76 13.86 -13.74
N LEU A 574 -27.01 14.96 -13.66
CA LEU A 574 -27.30 16.20 -14.37
C LEU A 574 -27.21 16.02 -15.90
N LEU A 575 -26.17 15.32 -16.37
CA LEU A 575 -26.02 14.98 -17.78
C LEU A 575 -27.17 14.10 -18.28
N ALA A 576 -27.54 13.06 -17.53
CA ALA A 576 -28.66 12.19 -17.84
C ALA A 576 -29.98 12.98 -17.92
N TRP A 577 -30.22 13.86 -16.96
CA TRP A 577 -31.39 14.73 -16.93
C TRP A 577 -31.44 15.68 -18.12
N TRP A 578 -30.31 16.30 -18.48
CA TRP A 578 -30.22 17.22 -19.62
C TRP A 578 -30.42 16.49 -20.95
N LEU A 579 -29.75 15.36 -21.16
CA LEU A 579 -29.87 14.55 -22.37
C LEU A 579 -31.28 14.02 -22.57
N ARG A 580 -31.98 13.60 -21.51
CA ARG A 580 -33.40 13.19 -21.62
C ARG A 580 -34.29 14.26 -22.22
N ARG A 581 -34.05 15.52 -21.86
CA ARG A 581 -34.88 16.64 -22.29
C ARG A 581 -34.52 17.12 -23.69
N THR A 582 -33.26 16.99 -24.08
CA THR A 582 -32.73 17.60 -25.31
C THR A 582 -32.43 16.60 -26.41
N ARG A 583 -31.84 15.45 -26.07
CA ARG A 583 -31.32 14.42 -26.99
C ARG A 583 -31.53 13.00 -26.41
N PRO A 584 -32.78 12.53 -26.25
CA PRO A 584 -33.07 11.22 -25.68
C PRO A 584 -32.51 10.07 -26.54
N ASP A 585 -32.31 10.29 -27.84
CA ASP A 585 -31.65 9.39 -28.78
C ASP A 585 -30.20 9.06 -28.40
N LEU A 586 -29.53 9.99 -27.70
CA LEU A 586 -28.13 9.86 -27.32
C LEU A 586 -27.92 9.52 -25.84
N GLU A 587 -28.96 9.59 -24.99
CA GLU A 587 -28.84 9.48 -23.53
C GLU A 587 -28.02 8.25 -23.11
N LEU A 588 -28.44 7.05 -23.53
CA LEU A 588 -27.78 5.80 -23.13
C LEU A 588 -26.36 5.69 -23.66
N ARG A 589 -26.09 6.17 -24.88
CA ARG A 589 -24.77 6.12 -25.50
C ARG A 589 -23.80 7.07 -24.81
N ALA A 590 -24.25 8.30 -24.52
CA ALA A 590 -23.45 9.28 -23.82
C ALA A 590 -23.15 8.84 -22.38
N LEU A 591 -24.14 8.32 -21.65
CA LEU A 591 -23.94 7.84 -20.28
C LEU A 591 -22.98 6.66 -20.20
N ALA A 592 -22.95 5.79 -21.20
CA ALA A 592 -22.06 4.64 -21.24
C ALA A 592 -20.58 5.03 -21.12
N PHE A 593 -20.18 6.15 -21.73
CA PHE A 593 -18.79 6.64 -21.70
C PHE A 593 -18.57 7.75 -20.67
N ALA A 594 -19.56 8.62 -20.45
CA ALA A 594 -19.44 9.73 -19.52
C ALA A 594 -19.33 9.28 -18.06
N VAL A 595 -20.09 8.24 -17.65
CA VAL A 595 -20.07 7.77 -16.26
C VAL A 595 -18.67 7.24 -15.86
N PRO A 596 -18.02 6.31 -16.60
CA PRO A 596 -16.65 5.91 -16.32
C PRO A 596 -15.65 7.06 -16.38
N ALA A 597 -15.79 7.96 -17.36
CA ALA A 597 -14.88 9.09 -17.52
C ALA A 597 -14.92 10.03 -16.32
N LEU A 598 -16.11 10.36 -15.83
CA LEU A 598 -16.32 11.21 -14.66
C LEU A 598 -15.77 10.56 -13.38
N LEU A 599 -15.97 9.25 -13.23
CA LEU A 599 -15.43 8.50 -12.08
C LEU A 599 -13.90 8.48 -12.09
N MET A 600 -13.29 8.23 -13.24
CA MET A 600 -11.84 8.27 -13.40
C MET A 600 -11.28 9.66 -13.17
N ALA A 601 -11.90 10.70 -13.73
CA ALA A 601 -11.50 12.08 -13.51
C ALA A 601 -11.61 12.47 -12.02
N GLY A 602 -12.66 12.04 -11.33
CA GLY A 602 -12.80 12.25 -9.88
C GLY A 602 -11.75 11.50 -9.06
N TYR A 603 -11.43 10.27 -9.45
CA TYR A 603 -10.39 9.44 -8.83
C TYR A 603 -9.01 10.11 -8.95
N PHE A 604 -8.58 10.44 -10.17
CA PHE A 604 -7.30 11.10 -10.40
C PHE A 604 -7.25 12.53 -9.86
N GLY A 605 -8.38 13.25 -9.87
CA GLY A 605 -8.49 14.56 -9.23
C GLY A 605 -8.26 14.49 -7.71
N ALA A 606 -8.83 13.49 -7.03
CA ALA A 606 -8.54 13.26 -5.62
C ALA A 606 -7.05 12.99 -5.38
N LEU A 607 -6.42 12.19 -6.25
CA LEU A 607 -5.00 11.86 -6.14
C LEU A 607 -4.07 13.04 -6.42
N ALA A 608 -4.36 13.83 -7.45
CA ALA A 608 -3.62 15.06 -7.73
C ALA A 608 -3.64 16.02 -6.52
N LEU A 609 -4.75 16.03 -5.76
CA LEU A 609 -4.89 16.83 -4.54
C LEU A 609 -4.25 16.19 -3.29
N THR A 610 -3.98 14.88 -3.29
CA THR A 610 -3.63 14.13 -2.06
C THR A 610 -2.39 13.24 -2.13
N GLY A 611 -1.76 12.99 -3.29
CA GLY A 611 -0.67 12.00 -3.37
C GLY A 611 -0.01 11.72 -4.72
N GLY A 612 0.02 12.66 -5.67
CA GLY A 612 0.72 12.47 -6.96
C GLY A 612 -0.01 11.55 -7.95
N LEU A 613 0.51 11.43 -9.19
CA LEU A 613 -0.11 10.68 -10.29
C LEU A 613 0.89 9.74 -10.96
N GLY A 614 0.65 8.42 -10.91
CA GLY A 614 1.53 7.40 -11.52
C GLY A 614 1.03 6.71 -12.79
N TRP A 615 -0.18 7.00 -13.30
CA TRP A 615 -0.75 6.27 -14.45
C TRP A 615 -0.67 7.07 -15.75
N GLY A 616 -0.31 6.39 -16.84
CA GLY A 616 -0.33 6.96 -18.18
C GLY A 616 -1.74 7.24 -18.71
N LEU A 617 -1.91 8.36 -19.43
CA LEU A 617 -3.19 8.79 -20.02
C LEU A 617 -3.84 7.72 -20.92
N GLU A 618 -3.03 6.89 -21.57
CA GLU A 618 -3.47 5.82 -22.48
C GLU A 618 -4.30 4.74 -21.76
N VAL A 619 -3.91 4.37 -20.54
CA VAL A 619 -4.62 3.35 -19.75
C VAL A 619 -5.99 3.87 -19.33
N VAL A 620 -6.05 5.14 -18.93
CA VAL A 620 -7.29 5.81 -18.52
C VAL A 620 -8.29 5.85 -19.67
N ILE A 621 -7.85 6.29 -20.85
CA ILE A 621 -8.69 6.37 -22.05
C ILE A 621 -9.18 4.97 -22.46
N SER A 622 -8.30 3.98 -22.44
CA SER A 622 -8.62 2.60 -22.81
C SER A 622 -9.66 1.97 -21.87
N ALA A 623 -9.54 2.20 -20.55
CA ALA A 623 -10.50 1.71 -19.57
C ALA A 623 -11.90 2.32 -19.76
N VAL A 624 -11.99 3.63 -19.99
CA VAL A 624 -13.26 4.32 -20.28
C VAL A 624 -13.92 3.78 -21.55
N ALA A 625 -13.13 3.58 -22.61
CA ALA A 625 -13.62 3.05 -23.88
C ALA A 625 -14.17 1.61 -23.74
N LEU A 626 -13.42 0.72 -23.09
CA LEU A 626 -13.83 -0.67 -22.86
C LEU A 626 -15.08 -0.76 -21.99
N ALA A 627 -15.13 0.01 -20.90
CA ALA A 627 -16.28 0.05 -19.99
C ALA A 627 -17.56 0.49 -20.71
N GLY A 628 -17.49 1.57 -21.50
CA GLY A 628 -18.63 2.08 -22.25
C GLY A 628 -19.09 1.12 -23.33
N ALA A 629 -18.16 0.53 -24.10
CA ALA A 629 -18.49 -0.41 -25.17
C ALA A 629 -19.20 -1.66 -24.64
N ALA A 630 -18.66 -2.32 -23.62
CA ALA A 630 -19.28 -3.53 -23.10
C ALA A 630 -20.47 -3.28 -22.15
N GLY A 631 -20.55 -2.10 -21.52
CA GLY A 631 -21.78 -1.63 -20.90
C GLY A 631 -22.94 -1.50 -21.90
N LEU A 632 -22.68 -0.93 -23.07
CA LEU A 632 -23.66 -0.87 -24.17
C LEU A 632 -24.05 -2.27 -24.64
N LEU A 633 -23.09 -3.14 -24.92
CA LEU A 633 -23.34 -4.52 -25.35
C LEU A 633 -24.22 -5.27 -24.34
N THR A 634 -23.90 -5.19 -23.04
CA THR A 634 -24.68 -5.82 -21.97
C THR A 634 -26.11 -5.27 -21.95
N SER A 635 -26.27 -3.95 -22.07
CA SER A 635 -27.57 -3.29 -22.14
C SER A 635 -28.38 -3.72 -23.37
N TYR A 636 -27.73 -3.94 -24.51
CA TYR A 636 -28.36 -4.49 -25.72
C TYR A 636 -28.71 -5.97 -25.57
N LEU A 637 -27.85 -6.83 -25.04
CA LEU A 637 -28.16 -8.26 -24.88
C LEU A 637 -29.32 -8.49 -23.90
N ALA A 638 -29.45 -7.65 -22.88
CA ALA A 638 -30.54 -7.74 -21.91
C ALA A 638 -31.93 -7.41 -22.49
N PHE A 639 -32.02 -6.62 -23.57
CA PHE A 639 -33.30 -6.13 -24.11
C PHE A 639 -33.45 -6.25 -25.64
N GLY A 640 -32.40 -6.64 -26.36
CA GLY A 640 -32.31 -6.59 -27.83
C GLY A 640 -33.14 -7.63 -28.57
N GLY A 641 -33.85 -8.50 -27.85
CA GLY A 641 -34.82 -9.45 -28.41
C GLY A 641 -36.29 -9.05 -28.18
N ALA A 642 -36.58 -8.05 -27.36
CA ALA A 642 -37.94 -7.57 -27.14
C ALA A 642 -38.13 -6.27 -27.92
N GLY A 643 -39.05 -6.28 -28.88
CA GLY A 643 -39.40 -5.10 -29.68
C GLY A 643 -39.60 -3.87 -28.80
N GLU A 644 -39.20 -2.71 -29.32
CA GLU A 644 -39.43 -1.41 -28.68
C GLU A 644 -40.84 -1.37 -28.06
N PRO A 645 -40.99 -1.04 -26.77
CA PRO A 645 -42.32 -0.78 -26.23
C PRO A 645 -42.90 0.36 -27.06
N ALA A 646 -44.05 0.08 -27.68
CA ALA A 646 -44.76 1.05 -28.50
C ALA A 646 -44.85 2.38 -27.74
N LYS A 647 -44.39 3.46 -28.37
CA LYS A 647 -44.57 4.82 -27.87
C LYS A 647 -46.06 5.03 -27.63
N THR A 648 -46.48 5.11 -26.38
CA THR A 648 -47.77 5.64 -25.94
C THR A 648 -47.54 6.84 -25.06
#